data_AF-A0A9X4NQW0-F1
#
_entry.id   AF-A0A9X4NQW0-F1
#
_cell.length_a   1.000
_cell.length_b   1.000
_cell.length_c   1.000
_cell.angle_alpha   90.00
_cell.angle_beta   90.00
_cell.angle_gamma   90.00
#
_symmetry.space_group_name_H-M   'P 1'
#
loop_
_entity.id
_entity.type
_entity.pdbx_description
1 polymer ?
#
loop_
_entity_poly.entity_id
_entity_poly.type
_entity_poly.pdbx_seq_one_letter_code
_entity_poly.pdbx_strand_id
1 'polypeptide(L)'
;MPRSSAAQPMVHDTLSRRTLMYRLGAGLLLPALQACGGGDDAGLGGDSEASGGDVTFKSTSDRGLATPASTGSFVHPGVMHSAADFTRMKTQKDNGVSPWTSGWDALTASGRSQLGRAPVPLVTVIRGGEGENFRAIVEDVQRAYQFALRWKVSGDTRYADASVAYLDAWSSTMTTLTGNADRFLAAGLYGYQWAMAGEMMRGYAGWSSAGLEAMQDLLLKEFQSKCSDFLDNHNGSNITNYWANWDLIALCGQMAIGIFCDRRDIYDKALNYYLTGRGNGAADHNVYCIHPGYLGQWQELARDNGHATLSVGLSGLLCEMAWQQGDDLYSYRNNRLLAGAEYVAKAQLTDSNGIYYTLPFSRYANRQGVFTQVSESGRPHLRPIWECLYNHYANRKGLSAPYVRRMAERLRPEMNQWGGDTPSFGTLTFSLPPASAAVAPSGLTAYVTNGVVLLSWWGSAVATSYLVQRSASANGSFTTIATLASDATRTWTDNPGTGQWFYRVCTVHGGQTLVGTDRARVQLAIELRLDMPLNQTSGTSATDNSSSARHGSLVGNASWTTGRTAGNALAFNGSTSHLALSKGVVEDLGDFTIALWVYWNTAVTNTRIFDFGSSDISYMCLIPRDSAGKLSFRVTGTTYFGEQAISHTAALSTGTWVHVAVTLKGRLGTLYVNGVAVGSNPDIDLAPFQLGSTHQNWLGRSQYSGDPYFNGKMQDLRIYSGAFSSSAIGALMTGLPERTCTETRVPAQTTARKDLTPSPSRCAGGSGG
;
A
#
# COMPACT_ATOMS: atom_id res chain seq x y z
N MET A 1 -10.84 -46.11 34.40
CA MET A 1 -10.98 -45.44 35.72
C MET A 1 -10.62 -46.44 36.81
N PRO A 2 -10.15 -46.02 38.00
CA PRO A 2 -9.36 -44.82 38.31
C PRO A 2 -8.09 -45.15 39.16
N ARG A 3 -7.30 -44.12 39.53
CA ARG A 3 -6.20 -44.13 40.54
C ARG A 3 -4.91 -44.89 40.18
N SER A 4 -3.75 -44.64 40.80
CA SER A 4 -3.04 -43.37 41.13
C SER A 4 -1.71 -43.65 41.85
N SER A 5 -0.61 -43.04 41.43
CA SER A 5 0.55 -42.71 42.28
C SER A 5 1.51 -41.75 41.55
N ALA A 6 2.43 -41.12 42.27
CA ALA A 6 3.43 -40.19 41.74
C ALA A 6 4.79 -40.38 42.43
N ALA A 7 5.88 -40.07 41.72
CA ALA A 7 7.20 -39.76 42.28
C ALA A 7 8.08 -39.03 41.24
N GLN A 8 9.11 -38.33 41.72
CA GLN A 8 10.16 -37.61 40.96
C GLN A 8 11.55 -38.27 41.26
N PRO A 9 12.72 -37.64 41.01
CA PRO A 9 13.25 -36.92 39.83
C PRO A 9 14.64 -37.48 39.38
N MET A 10 15.35 -36.69 38.54
CA MET A 10 16.81 -36.66 38.27
C MET A 10 17.39 -37.57 37.18
N VAL A 11 18.52 -37.29 36.50
CA VAL A 11 19.25 -36.10 35.95
C VAL A 11 20.49 -36.69 35.18
N HIS A 12 21.17 -35.93 34.30
CA HIS A 12 22.42 -36.29 33.54
C HIS A 12 22.26 -37.32 32.38
N ASP A 13 22.99 -37.23 31.25
CA ASP A 13 23.63 -36.09 30.57
C ASP A 13 24.03 -36.40 29.09
N THR A 14 24.45 -35.36 28.34
CA THR A 14 25.34 -35.37 27.15
C THR A 14 25.00 -36.10 25.83
N LEU A 15 24.78 -35.29 24.78
CA LEU A 15 25.47 -35.29 23.46
C LEU A 15 25.52 -36.54 22.53
N SER A 16 25.04 -36.40 21.27
CA SER A 16 25.90 -36.18 20.05
C SER A 16 25.34 -36.70 18.68
N ARG A 17 25.05 -35.74 17.77
CA ARG A 17 25.32 -35.68 16.29
C ARG A 17 25.00 -36.82 15.27
N ARG A 18 24.34 -36.37 14.16
CA ARG A 18 24.54 -36.72 12.71
C ARG A 18 24.11 -38.14 12.24
N THR A 19 23.72 -38.44 10.98
CA THR A 19 23.34 -37.72 9.72
C THR A 19 22.85 -38.77 8.66
N LEU A 20 22.05 -38.42 7.62
CA LEU A 20 22.35 -38.61 6.14
C LEU A 20 21.13 -38.41 5.18
N MET A 21 21.42 -38.20 3.88
CA MET A 21 20.59 -37.69 2.76
C MET A 21 19.84 -38.74 1.91
N TYR A 22 18.99 -38.27 0.98
CA TYR A 22 19.07 -38.41 -0.51
C TYR A 22 18.43 -37.13 -1.16
N ARG A 23 18.68 -36.54 -2.35
CA ARG A 23 19.28 -36.88 -3.69
C ARG A 23 18.35 -37.65 -4.65
N LEU A 24 18.12 -37.34 -5.95
CA LEU A 24 18.57 -36.31 -6.95
C LEU A 24 17.34 -35.87 -7.82
N GLY A 25 17.35 -34.97 -8.84
CA GLY A 25 18.35 -33.99 -9.37
C GLY A 25 18.51 -33.98 -10.92
N ALA A 26 18.95 -32.83 -11.49
CA ALA A 26 19.52 -32.57 -12.85
C ALA A 26 18.63 -32.18 -14.06
N GLY A 27 19.19 -31.30 -14.93
CA GLY A 27 18.68 -30.88 -16.26
C GLY A 27 19.31 -29.56 -16.77
N LEU A 28 19.91 -29.54 -17.97
CA LEU A 28 20.52 -28.34 -18.62
C LEU A 28 19.68 -27.87 -19.81
N LEU A 29 19.76 -26.57 -20.16
CA LEU A 29 20.20 -26.08 -21.50
C LEU A 29 20.25 -24.53 -21.59
N LEU A 30 21.14 -24.02 -22.44
CA LEU A 30 21.20 -22.63 -22.93
C LEU A 30 20.88 -22.63 -24.44
N PRO A 31 20.42 -21.51 -25.01
CA PRO A 31 21.35 -20.69 -25.80
C PRO A 31 21.17 -19.18 -25.61
N ALA A 32 22.11 -18.40 -26.16
CA ALA A 32 22.08 -16.93 -26.18
C ALA A 32 21.54 -16.38 -27.52
N LEU A 33 21.19 -15.10 -27.54
CA LEU A 33 20.99 -14.28 -28.75
C LEU A 33 21.38 -12.82 -28.47
N GLN A 34 21.79 -12.09 -29.52
CA GLN A 34 22.41 -10.76 -29.41
C GLN A 34 21.42 -9.60 -29.60
N ALA A 35 21.85 -8.40 -29.18
CA ALA A 35 21.11 -7.14 -29.30
C ALA A 35 21.25 -6.48 -30.69
N CYS A 36 20.37 -5.53 -31.01
CA CYS A 36 20.70 -4.19 -31.57
C CYS A 36 19.44 -3.34 -31.87
N GLY A 37 19.58 -2.00 -31.80
CA GLY A 37 18.57 -0.98 -32.17
C GLY A 37 17.58 -0.62 -31.04
N GLY A 38 17.27 0.64 -30.72
CA GLY A 38 17.78 1.93 -31.21
C GLY A 38 16.78 2.69 -32.11
N GLY A 39 16.32 3.88 -31.69
CA GLY A 39 15.42 4.74 -32.48
C GLY A 39 14.55 5.73 -31.69
N ASP A 40 15.18 6.84 -31.27
CA ASP A 40 14.71 8.24 -31.32
C ASP A 40 13.45 8.77 -30.60
N ASP A 41 13.50 10.08 -30.30
CA ASP A 41 12.52 10.87 -29.54
C ASP A 41 11.30 11.38 -30.35
N ALA A 42 10.20 11.64 -29.63
CA ALA A 42 9.22 12.66 -30.01
C ALA A 42 8.58 13.28 -28.75
N GLY A 43 8.82 14.56 -28.49
CA GLY A 43 8.35 15.26 -27.29
C GLY A 43 6.91 15.78 -27.38
N LEU A 44 6.33 16.09 -26.22
CA LEU A 44 5.07 16.84 -26.08
C LEU A 44 5.27 18.01 -25.10
N GLY A 45 4.75 19.18 -25.46
CA GLY A 45 4.87 20.39 -24.64
C GLY A 45 3.96 20.36 -23.41
N GLY A 46 4.38 21.05 -22.34
CA GLY A 46 3.55 21.26 -21.16
C GLY A 46 2.83 22.61 -21.21
N ASP A 47 1.50 22.59 -21.26
CA ASP A 47 0.67 23.78 -21.09
C ASP A 47 0.42 24.08 -19.61
N SER A 48 0.45 25.37 -19.23
CA SER A 48 0.26 25.83 -17.86
C SER A 48 -1.17 26.31 -17.62
N GLU A 49 -1.93 25.64 -16.75
CA GLU A 49 -3.24 26.14 -16.31
C GLU A 49 -3.15 27.16 -15.16
N ALA A 50 -3.93 28.24 -15.28
CA ALA A 50 -4.10 29.25 -14.24
C ALA A 50 -5.34 28.95 -13.38
N SER A 51 -5.29 29.34 -12.10
CA SER A 51 -6.31 28.95 -11.11
C SER A 51 -7.69 29.57 -11.34
N GLY A 52 -8.69 28.73 -11.64
CA GLY A 52 -10.12 29.01 -11.47
C GLY A 52 -10.72 28.07 -10.43
N GLY A 53 -11.56 28.59 -9.52
CA GLY A 53 -12.10 27.80 -8.41
C GLY A 53 -13.41 27.08 -8.76
N ASP A 54 -13.34 25.79 -9.07
CA ASP A 54 -14.50 24.94 -9.36
C ASP A 54 -14.65 23.78 -8.34
N VAL A 55 -15.89 23.38 -8.03
CA VAL A 55 -16.18 22.43 -6.93
C VAL A 55 -16.26 20.99 -7.46
N THR A 56 -15.10 20.35 -7.61
CA THR A 56 -15.02 18.94 -8.06
C THR A 56 -15.42 17.95 -6.97
N PHE A 57 -16.44 17.12 -7.23
CA PHE A 57 -16.70 15.91 -6.44
C PHE A 57 -15.70 14.82 -6.85
N LYS A 58 -14.67 14.60 -6.04
CA LYS A 58 -13.62 13.61 -6.34
C LYS A 58 -14.02 12.22 -5.86
N SER A 59 -13.76 11.21 -6.70
CA SER A 59 -13.51 9.85 -6.21
C SER A 59 -12.29 9.89 -5.29
N THR A 60 -12.40 9.35 -4.08
CA THR A 60 -11.41 9.58 -3.00
C THR A 60 -10.25 8.58 -2.97
N SER A 61 -10.08 7.79 -4.03
CA SER A 61 -9.05 6.76 -4.18
C SER A 61 -7.68 7.30 -4.62
N ASP A 62 -7.65 8.39 -5.39
CA ASP A 62 -6.49 8.75 -6.22
C ASP A 62 -5.80 10.05 -5.78
N ARG A 63 -5.17 10.02 -4.59
CA ARG A 63 -3.93 10.79 -4.39
C ARG A 63 -2.76 9.98 -4.92
N GLY A 64 -2.63 9.94 -6.25
CA GLY A 64 -1.33 9.70 -6.85
C GLY A 64 -0.34 10.75 -6.33
N LEU A 65 0.91 10.37 -6.13
CA LEU A 65 1.96 11.36 -5.90
C LEU A 65 2.04 12.28 -7.11
N ALA A 66 2.43 13.54 -6.89
CA ALA A 66 2.96 14.35 -7.98
C ALA A 66 4.17 13.60 -8.57
N THR A 67 4.32 13.62 -9.90
CA THR A 67 5.44 12.99 -10.62
C THR A 67 6.76 13.36 -9.93
N PRO A 68 7.66 12.41 -9.61
CA PRO A 68 8.81 12.64 -8.71
C PRO A 68 9.57 13.93 -9.02
N ALA A 69 9.39 14.93 -8.16
CA ALA A 69 9.68 16.33 -8.47
C ALA A 69 11.13 16.73 -8.13
N SER A 70 12.08 15.82 -8.30
CA SER A 70 13.49 16.08 -8.03
C SER A 70 14.45 15.26 -8.92
N THR A 71 14.75 15.79 -10.11
CA THR A 71 16.03 15.57 -10.80
C THR A 71 17.20 16.31 -10.12
N GLY A 72 17.09 16.56 -8.81
CA GLY A 72 18.03 17.34 -8.02
C GLY A 72 18.99 16.46 -7.23
N SER A 73 20.07 17.07 -6.75
CA SER A 73 20.96 16.48 -5.74
C SER A 73 20.18 16.16 -4.45
N PHE A 74 20.57 15.08 -3.76
CA PHE A 74 20.04 14.76 -2.45
C PHE A 74 20.35 15.85 -1.41
N VAL A 75 19.49 15.95 -0.40
CA VAL A 75 19.69 16.77 0.80
C VAL A 75 20.63 16.04 1.76
N HIS A 76 21.67 16.72 2.22
CA HIS A 76 22.67 16.19 3.16
C HIS A 76 22.88 17.10 4.39
N PRO A 77 22.93 16.54 5.62
CA PRO A 77 22.55 15.17 5.95
C PRO A 77 21.04 14.98 5.74
N GLY A 78 20.64 13.86 5.15
CA GLY A 78 19.24 13.59 4.80
C GLY A 78 18.89 12.13 4.57
N VAL A 79 19.77 11.17 4.92
CA VAL A 79 19.35 9.76 5.04
C VAL A 79 18.21 9.66 6.05
N MET A 80 18.41 10.11 7.30
CA MET A 80 17.37 9.98 8.36
C MET A 80 17.13 11.26 9.14
N HIS A 81 18.19 12.02 9.44
CA HIS A 81 18.13 13.20 10.30
C HIS A 81 18.74 14.39 9.57
N SER A 82 17.96 15.46 9.42
CA SER A 82 18.40 16.71 8.83
C SER A 82 19.28 17.53 9.79
N ALA A 83 19.93 18.57 9.26
CA ALA A 83 20.59 19.58 10.09
C ALA A 83 19.62 20.20 11.13
N ALA A 84 18.37 20.47 10.73
CA ALA A 84 17.34 21.02 11.60
C ALA A 84 16.91 20.03 12.71
N ASP A 85 16.94 18.72 12.44
CA ASP A 85 16.70 17.69 13.45
C ASP A 85 17.79 17.72 14.53
N PHE A 86 19.07 17.81 14.16
CA PHE A 86 20.16 17.93 15.14
C PHE A 86 20.10 19.23 15.94
N THR A 87 19.77 20.36 15.29
CA THR A 87 19.52 21.63 16.00
C THR A 87 18.38 21.48 17.02
N ARG A 88 17.25 20.87 16.64
CA ARG A 88 16.13 20.60 17.56
C ARG A 88 16.56 19.72 18.74
N MET A 89 17.22 18.59 18.47
CA MET A 89 17.71 17.68 19.52
C MET A 89 18.61 18.41 20.52
N LYS A 90 19.56 19.21 20.03
CA LYS A 90 20.47 19.98 20.87
C LYS A 90 19.74 21.03 21.69
N THR A 91 19.00 21.94 21.04
CA THR A 91 18.32 23.06 21.71
C THR A 91 17.31 22.59 22.76
N GLN A 92 16.52 21.56 22.47
CA GLN A 92 15.53 21.06 23.44
C GLN A 92 16.20 20.38 24.65
N LYS A 93 17.29 19.64 24.42
CA LYS A 93 18.11 19.06 25.50
C LYS A 93 18.81 20.13 26.33
N ASP A 94 19.43 21.13 25.71
CA ASP A 94 20.11 22.26 26.38
C ASP A 94 19.13 23.10 27.21
N ASN A 95 17.89 23.27 26.73
CA ASN A 95 16.81 23.96 27.43
C ASN A 95 16.09 23.09 28.51
N GLY A 96 16.54 21.86 28.76
CA GLY A 96 15.95 20.97 29.77
C GLY A 96 14.58 20.37 29.41
N VAL A 97 14.17 20.42 28.14
CA VAL A 97 12.81 20.09 27.71
C VAL A 97 12.61 18.58 27.53
N SER A 98 11.66 18.02 28.30
CA SER A 98 11.17 16.66 28.14
C SER A 98 10.28 16.56 26.88
N PRO A 99 10.38 15.49 26.05
CA PRO A 99 11.10 14.25 26.31
C PRO A 99 12.51 14.17 25.70
N TRP A 100 13.03 15.24 25.09
CA TRP A 100 14.38 15.24 24.51
C TRP A 100 15.48 15.02 25.56
N THR A 101 15.30 15.53 26.79
CA THR A 101 16.18 15.23 27.92
C THR A 101 16.20 13.74 28.26
N SER A 102 15.06 13.10 28.52
CA SER A 102 15.02 11.67 28.85
C SER A 102 15.46 10.77 27.69
N GLY A 103 15.26 11.20 26.43
CA GLY A 103 15.84 10.55 25.25
C GLY A 103 17.38 10.67 25.18
N TRP A 104 17.94 11.81 25.59
CA TRP A 104 19.38 12.00 25.72
C TRP A 104 19.97 11.20 26.89
N ASP A 105 19.27 11.13 28.02
CA ASP A 105 19.68 10.33 29.18
C ASP A 105 19.67 8.83 28.82
N ALA A 106 18.66 8.36 28.08
CA ALA A 106 18.63 7.00 27.54
C ALA A 106 19.78 6.71 26.55
N LEU A 107 20.14 7.67 25.68
CA LEU A 107 21.30 7.55 24.81
C LEU A 107 22.60 7.50 25.62
N THR A 108 22.78 8.40 26.59
CA THR A 108 24.02 8.51 27.37
C THR A 108 24.19 7.43 28.43
N ALA A 109 23.12 6.76 28.86
CA ALA A 109 23.17 5.55 29.69
C ALA A 109 23.54 4.26 28.89
N SER A 110 23.40 4.28 27.55
CA SER A 110 23.68 3.11 26.72
C SER A 110 25.15 2.69 26.77
N GLY A 111 25.43 1.42 27.05
CA GLY A 111 26.78 0.83 26.96
C GLY A 111 27.36 0.86 25.53
N ARG A 112 26.54 1.09 24.50
CA ARG A 112 26.96 1.29 23.11
C ARG A 112 27.31 2.75 22.77
N SER A 113 27.01 3.72 23.63
CA SER A 113 27.41 5.12 23.43
C SER A 113 28.62 5.54 24.27
N GLN A 114 29.27 4.62 25.00
CA GLN A 114 30.50 4.89 25.77
C GLN A 114 31.76 4.65 24.94
N LEU A 115 32.74 5.55 25.09
CA LEU A 115 34.07 5.47 24.48
C LEU A 115 34.91 4.33 25.09
N GLY A 116 36.06 4.02 24.47
CA GLY A 116 37.07 3.11 25.01
C GLY A 116 37.01 1.66 24.53
N ARG A 117 35.97 1.25 23.79
CA ARG A 117 35.94 -0.04 23.08
C ARG A 117 36.36 0.15 21.62
N ALA A 118 37.34 -0.63 21.16
CA ALA A 118 37.74 -0.71 19.76
C ALA A 118 36.69 -1.42 18.87
N PRO A 119 36.63 -1.13 17.56
CA PRO A 119 35.85 -1.92 16.62
C PRO A 119 36.41 -3.35 16.47
N VAL A 120 35.57 -4.27 16.02
CA VAL A 120 35.87 -5.68 15.78
C VAL A 120 35.41 -6.07 14.37
N PRO A 121 36.06 -5.53 13.31
CA PRO A 121 35.65 -5.77 11.93
C PRO A 121 35.91 -7.22 11.49
N LEU A 122 35.09 -7.70 10.55
CA LEU A 122 35.18 -9.04 9.99
C LEU A 122 35.36 -8.99 8.47
N VAL A 123 36.33 -9.74 7.95
CA VAL A 123 36.55 -9.90 6.50
C VAL A 123 35.33 -10.52 5.82
N THR A 124 34.75 -11.55 6.45
CA THR A 124 33.53 -12.22 6.00
C THR A 124 32.48 -12.22 7.10
N VAL A 125 31.34 -11.59 6.83
CA VAL A 125 30.14 -11.66 7.69
C VAL A 125 29.26 -12.80 7.21
N ILE A 126 28.84 -13.67 8.13
CA ILE A 126 27.94 -14.80 7.90
C ILE A 126 26.69 -14.59 8.76
N ARG A 127 25.52 -14.56 8.11
CA ARG A 127 24.21 -14.58 8.79
C ARG A 127 23.36 -15.74 8.26
N GLY A 128 22.93 -16.60 9.18
CA GLY A 128 22.18 -17.83 8.96
C GLY A 128 23.02 -18.95 8.33
N GLY A 129 23.09 -20.10 9.02
CA GLY A 129 23.83 -21.30 8.60
C GLY A 129 24.96 -21.69 9.57
N GLU A 130 25.84 -22.59 9.11
CA GLU A 130 27.04 -22.98 9.86
C GLU A 130 28.08 -21.85 9.81
N GLY A 131 28.72 -21.53 10.94
CA GLY A 131 29.72 -20.45 11.03
C GLY A 131 29.15 -19.03 11.19
N GLU A 132 27.86 -18.87 11.53
CA GLU A 132 27.24 -17.56 11.79
C GLU A 132 28.05 -16.68 12.76
N ASN A 133 28.31 -15.42 12.37
CA ASN A 133 29.17 -14.49 13.12
C ASN A 133 28.65 -13.03 13.18
N PHE A 134 27.45 -12.75 12.64
CA PHE A 134 26.93 -11.38 12.43
C PHE A 134 26.82 -10.47 13.68
N ARG A 135 26.99 -11.00 14.89
CA ARG A 135 26.89 -10.20 16.13
C ARG A 135 27.96 -9.11 16.24
N ALA A 136 29.11 -9.27 15.57
CA ALA A 136 30.14 -8.22 15.51
C ALA A 136 29.63 -6.97 14.77
N ILE A 137 29.13 -7.12 13.53
CA ILE A 137 28.62 -5.99 12.73
C ILE A 137 27.41 -5.31 13.39
N VAL A 138 26.56 -6.07 14.09
CA VAL A 138 25.44 -5.55 14.89
C VAL A 138 25.90 -4.60 15.99
N GLU A 139 26.85 -5.03 16.83
CA GLU A 139 27.32 -4.20 17.96
C GLU A 139 28.04 -2.95 17.46
N ASP A 140 28.81 -3.08 16.39
CA ASP A 140 29.67 -2.02 15.89
C ASP A 140 28.92 -0.96 15.07
N VAL A 141 27.97 -1.32 14.19
CA VAL A 141 27.15 -0.32 13.47
C VAL A 141 26.30 0.49 14.46
N GLN A 142 25.78 -0.18 15.48
CA GLN A 142 25.00 0.44 16.55
C GLN A 142 25.86 1.37 17.43
N ARG A 143 27.17 1.11 17.56
CA ARG A 143 28.13 2.02 18.19
C ARG A 143 28.44 3.22 17.30
N ALA A 144 28.77 3.00 16.04
CA ALA A 144 29.04 4.07 15.08
C ALA A 144 27.89 5.10 15.02
N TYR A 145 26.64 4.63 14.93
CA TYR A 145 25.44 5.48 14.96
C TYR A 145 25.24 6.22 16.30
N GLN A 146 25.42 5.53 17.44
CA GLN A 146 25.25 6.17 18.75
C GLN A 146 26.36 7.19 19.04
N PHE A 147 27.60 6.93 18.65
CA PHE A 147 28.68 7.91 18.69
C PHE A 147 28.39 9.11 17.77
N ALA A 148 27.88 8.86 16.56
CA ALA A 148 27.44 9.95 15.67
C ALA A 148 26.36 10.84 16.31
N LEU A 149 25.36 10.25 16.99
CA LEU A 149 24.35 11.00 17.75
C LEU A 149 24.96 11.78 18.94
N ARG A 150 25.85 11.15 19.72
CA ARG A 150 26.55 11.79 20.84
C ARG A 150 27.30 13.04 20.35
N TRP A 151 28.00 12.97 19.21
CA TRP A 151 28.63 14.13 18.61
C TRP A 151 27.63 15.18 18.14
N LYS A 152 26.68 14.83 17.26
CA LYS A 152 25.74 15.81 16.65
C LYS A 152 24.96 16.63 17.68
N VAL A 153 24.61 16.03 18.82
CA VAL A 153 23.79 16.67 19.86
C VAL A 153 24.64 17.41 20.91
N SER A 154 25.86 16.95 21.23
CA SER A 154 26.73 17.64 22.21
C SER A 154 27.69 18.65 21.57
N GLY A 155 28.36 18.25 20.49
CA GLY A 155 29.53 18.91 19.90
C GLY A 155 30.87 18.26 20.30
N ASP A 156 30.89 17.27 21.20
CA ASP A 156 32.12 16.59 21.65
C ASP A 156 32.71 15.70 20.54
N THR A 157 33.80 16.17 19.94
CA THR A 157 34.43 15.55 18.75
C THR A 157 34.95 14.15 19.00
N ARG A 158 35.24 13.77 20.26
CA ARG A 158 35.73 12.42 20.60
C ARG A 158 34.75 11.31 20.18
N TYR A 159 33.46 11.65 20.06
CA TYR A 159 32.44 10.75 19.54
C TYR A 159 32.36 10.77 17.99
N ALA A 160 32.79 11.84 17.32
CA ALA A 160 32.98 11.81 15.87
C ALA A 160 34.20 10.97 15.50
N ASP A 161 35.34 11.20 16.17
CA ASP A 161 36.56 10.38 16.06
C ASP A 161 36.24 8.88 16.24
N ALA A 162 35.48 8.54 17.30
CA ALA A 162 35.08 7.16 17.57
C ALA A 162 34.05 6.59 16.58
N SER A 163 33.21 7.42 15.94
CA SER A 163 32.29 6.98 14.90
C SER A 163 33.05 6.68 13.59
N VAL A 164 33.94 7.58 13.18
CA VAL A 164 34.86 7.42 12.04
C VAL A 164 35.72 6.18 12.20
N ALA A 165 36.33 5.97 13.36
CA ALA A 165 37.17 4.79 13.62
C ALA A 165 36.42 3.45 13.44
N TYR A 166 35.09 3.43 13.64
CA TYR A 166 34.27 2.25 13.38
C TYR A 166 33.88 2.12 11.90
N LEU A 167 33.58 3.23 11.22
CA LEU A 167 33.31 3.27 9.77
C LEU A 167 34.52 2.79 8.98
N ASP A 168 35.69 3.39 9.20
CA ASP A 168 36.93 3.11 8.47
C ASP A 168 37.47 1.70 8.76
N ALA A 169 37.29 1.19 9.99
CA ALA A 169 37.68 -0.18 10.33
C ALA A 169 36.85 -1.25 9.58
N TRP A 170 35.55 -1.00 9.39
CA TRP A 170 34.68 -1.92 8.64
C TRP A 170 34.84 -1.77 7.13
N SER A 171 34.95 -0.54 6.58
CA SER A 171 35.14 -0.30 5.15
C SER A 171 36.47 -0.84 4.61
N SER A 172 37.56 -0.77 5.39
CA SER A 172 38.88 -1.28 5.00
C SER A 172 39.07 -2.79 5.16
N THR A 173 38.18 -3.47 5.91
CA THR A 173 38.35 -4.89 6.27
C THR A 173 37.32 -5.81 5.61
N MET A 174 36.05 -5.40 5.56
CA MET A 174 34.96 -6.28 5.14
C MET A 174 34.93 -6.41 3.60
N THR A 175 34.90 -7.65 3.11
CA THR A 175 34.89 -7.96 1.67
C THR A 175 33.81 -8.95 1.25
N THR A 176 33.09 -9.56 2.19
CA THR A 176 32.00 -10.51 1.87
C THR A 176 30.92 -10.54 2.95
N LEU A 177 29.66 -10.50 2.52
CA LEU A 177 28.47 -10.86 3.27
C LEU A 177 27.85 -12.13 2.67
N THR A 178 27.66 -13.17 3.48
CA THR A 178 27.19 -14.49 3.02
C THR A 178 26.35 -15.22 4.09
N GLY A 179 25.96 -16.46 3.79
CA GLY A 179 25.09 -17.30 4.61
C GLY A 179 23.95 -17.90 3.80
N ASN A 180 22.88 -18.31 4.48
CA ASN A 180 21.62 -18.77 3.89
C ASN A 180 20.82 -17.56 3.31
N ALA A 181 19.48 -17.60 3.30
CA ALA A 181 18.65 -16.45 2.90
C ALA A 181 18.83 -15.21 3.83
N ASP A 182 19.17 -15.40 5.10
CA ASP A 182 19.32 -14.34 6.10
C ASP A 182 20.47 -13.37 5.78
N ARG A 183 21.35 -13.70 4.81
CA ARG A 183 22.30 -12.76 4.19
C ARG A 183 21.61 -11.51 3.62
N PHE A 184 20.38 -11.64 3.11
CA PHE A 184 19.59 -10.51 2.62
C PHE A 184 19.04 -9.64 3.76
N LEU A 185 18.66 -10.26 4.89
CA LEU A 185 18.29 -9.52 6.10
C LEU A 185 19.47 -8.71 6.63
N ALA A 186 20.69 -9.28 6.63
CA ALA A 186 21.91 -8.54 6.98
C ALA A 186 22.19 -7.39 6.00
N ALA A 187 22.03 -7.62 4.69
CA ALA A 187 22.31 -6.64 3.64
C ALA A 187 21.47 -5.37 3.82
N GLY A 188 20.16 -5.53 4.03
CA GLY A 188 19.29 -4.39 4.30
C GLY A 188 19.55 -3.78 5.68
N LEU A 189 19.48 -4.60 6.75
CA LEU A 189 19.50 -4.11 8.14
C LEU A 189 20.77 -3.33 8.46
N TYR A 190 21.95 -3.86 8.11
CA TYR A 190 23.20 -3.20 8.45
C TYR A 190 23.58 -2.16 7.40
N GLY A 191 23.21 -2.37 6.14
CA GLY A 191 23.45 -1.41 5.06
C GLY A 191 22.83 -0.05 5.33
N TYR A 192 21.55 -0.02 5.75
CA TYR A 192 20.89 1.27 6.04
C TYR A 192 21.45 1.93 7.31
N GLN A 193 21.79 1.15 8.35
CA GLN A 193 22.35 1.70 9.60
C GLN A 193 23.77 2.25 9.42
N TRP A 194 24.58 1.60 8.58
CA TRP A 194 25.90 2.09 8.18
C TRP A 194 25.81 3.36 7.33
N ALA A 195 24.90 3.40 6.35
CA ALA A 195 24.61 4.60 5.58
C ALA A 195 24.15 5.77 6.48
N MET A 196 23.30 5.51 7.48
CA MET A 196 22.90 6.51 8.48
C MET A 196 24.09 7.04 9.30
N ALA A 197 24.99 6.16 9.77
CA ALA A 197 26.17 6.57 10.55
C ALA A 197 27.17 7.36 9.70
N GLY A 198 27.46 6.89 8.49
CA GLY A 198 28.33 7.57 7.52
C GLY A 198 27.77 8.93 7.11
N GLU A 199 26.48 9.01 6.78
CA GLU A 199 25.81 10.28 6.43
C GLU A 199 25.96 11.34 7.53
N MET A 200 25.87 10.94 8.79
CA MET A 200 26.11 11.85 9.90
C MET A 200 27.56 12.34 9.94
N MET A 201 28.53 11.50 9.58
CA MET A 201 29.96 11.86 9.49
C MET A 201 30.36 12.57 8.19
N ARG A 202 29.56 12.54 7.11
CA ARG A 202 29.88 13.09 5.76
C ARG A 202 30.50 14.50 5.78
N GLY A 203 30.05 15.36 6.70
CA GLY A 203 30.55 16.74 6.87
C GLY A 203 31.52 16.94 8.04
N TYR A 204 32.14 15.89 8.59
CA TYR A 204 33.09 15.97 9.69
C TYR A 204 34.53 16.02 9.17
N ALA A 205 35.26 17.09 9.51
CA ALA A 205 36.64 17.32 9.02
C ALA A 205 37.68 16.28 9.48
N GLY A 206 37.36 15.42 10.46
CA GLY A 206 38.20 14.29 10.87
C GLY A 206 37.98 13.01 10.05
N TRP A 207 36.99 12.97 9.15
CA TRP A 207 36.81 11.86 8.21
C TRP A 207 37.44 12.20 6.86
N SER A 208 38.25 11.28 6.31
CA SER A 208 38.89 11.48 5.01
C SER A 208 37.94 11.18 3.86
N SER A 209 38.13 11.82 2.70
CA SER A 209 37.36 11.49 1.49
C SER A 209 37.54 10.02 1.10
N ALA A 210 38.75 9.49 1.21
CA ALA A 210 39.04 8.07 0.97
C ALA A 210 38.30 7.11 1.92
N GLY A 211 38.06 7.51 3.18
CA GLY A 211 37.25 6.74 4.15
C GLY A 211 35.76 6.76 3.81
N LEU A 212 35.24 7.93 3.41
CA LEU A 212 33.89 8.09 2.86
C LEU A 212 33.69 7.25 1.59
N GLU A 213 34.60 7.38 0.62
CA GLU A 213 34.60 6.63 -0.64
C GLU A 213 34.63 5.12 -0.37
N ALA A 214 35.56 4.62 0.45
CA ALA A 214 35.63 3.20 0.82
C ALA A 214 34.34 2.69 1.50
N MET A 215 33.69 3.53 2.32
CA MET A 215 32.43 3.17 2.97
C MET A 215 31.26 3.10 1.97
N GLN A 216 31.18 4.04 1.03
CA GLN A 216 30.22 4.00 -0.08
C GLN A 216 30.45 2.76 -0.94
N ASP A 217 31.71 2.45 -1.25
CA ASP A 217 32.13 1.33 -2.09
C ASP A 217 31.74 -0.03 -1.46
N LEU A 218 31.99 -0.22 -0.16
CA LEU A 218 31.52 -1.39 0.60
C LEU A 218 29.99 -1.53 0.56
N LEU A 219 29.27 -0.43 0.80
CA LEU A 219 27.81 -0.42 0.85
C LEU A 219 27.18 -0.74 -0.51
N LEU A 220 27.71 -0.20 -1.60
CA LEU A 220 27.27 -0.52 -2.96
C LEU A 220 27.55 -2.00 -3.30
N LYS A 221 28.79 -2.45 -3.07
CA LYS A 221 29.24 -3.79 -3.49
C LYS A 221 28.58 -4.93 -2.72
N GLU A 222 28.46 -4.84 -1.40
CA GLU A 222 28.00 -5.96 -0.57
C GLU A 222 26.60 -5.80 0.05
N PHE A 223 26.08 -4.59 0.20
CA PHE A 223 24.79 -4.38 0.87
C PHE A 223 23.69 -4.05 -0.14
N GLN A 224 23.88 -3.02 -0.98
CA GLN A 224 22.91 -2.62 -2.00
C GLN A 224 22.71 -3.69 -3.08
N SER A 225 23.79 -4.30 -3.57
CA SER A 225 23.72 -5.35 -4.60
C SER A 225 22.78 -6.50 -4.19
N LYS A 226 22.91 -6.97 -2.95
CA LYS A 226 22.10 -8.08 -2.41
C LYS A 226 20.68 -7.64 -2.08
N CYS A 227 20.47 -6.40 -1.64
CA CYS A 227 19.13 -5.82 -1.54
C CYS A 227 18.44 -5.73 -2.91
N SER A 228 19.18 -5.48 -4.00
CA SER A 228 18.62 -5.47 -5.36
C SER A 228 18.22 -6.89 -5.77
N ASP A 229 19.16 -7.83 -5.70
CA ASP A 229 18.91 -9.25 -6.01
C ASP A 229 17.74 -9.83 -5.22
N PHE A 230 17.57 -9.43 -3.96
CA PHE A 230 16.38 -9.81 -3.19
C PHE A 230 15.09 -9.23 -3.79
N LEU A 231 15.01 -7.93 -4.04
CA LEU A 231 13.79 -7.29 -4.57
C LEU A 231 13.46 -7.76 -6.00
N ASP A 232 14.46 -8.07 -6.81
CA ASP A 232 14.31 -8.53 -8.19
C ASP A 232 13.96 -10.03 -8.27
N ASN A 233 14.72 -10.88 -7.58
CA ASN A 233 14.69 -12.34 -7.76
C ASN A 233 14.11 -13.11 -6.56
N HIS A 234 13.89 -12.46 -5.41
CA HIS A 234 13.36 -13.06 -4.17
C HIS A 234 14.06 -14.38 -3.80
N ASN A 235 15.40 -14.44 -3.92
CA ASN A 235 16.20 -15.65 -3.70
C ASN A 235 15.66 -16.88 -4.48
N GLY A 236 15.22 -16.69 -5.72
CA GLY A 236 14.65 -17.72 -6.60
C GLY A 236 13.27 -18.24 -6.16
N SER A 237 12.57 -17.53 -5.28
CA SER A 237 11.28 -17.94 -4.71
C SER A 237 10.09 -17.23 -5.36
N ASN A 238 8.88 -17.69 -5.06
CA ASN A 238 7.67 -16.95 -5.43
C ASN A 238 7.64 -15.54 -4.78
N ILE A 239 7.08 -14.55 -5.48
CA ILE A 239 7.12 -13.14 -5.07
C ILE A 239 6.44 -12.85 -3.72
N THR A 240 5.47 -13.67 -3.27
CA THR A 240 4.88 -13.56 -1.92
C THR A 240 5.32 -14.69 -0.96
N ASN A 241 6.45 -15.34 -1.25
CA ASN A 241 7.10 -16.31 -0.36
C ASN A 241 7.63 -15.66 0.93
N TYR A 242 8.24 -14.48 0.80
CA TYR A 242 8.80 -13.77 1.93
C TYR A 242 7.78 -12.79 2.50
N TRP A 243 7.76 -12.67 3.83
CA TRP A 243 6.89 -11.72 4.53
C TRP A 243 7.42 -10.29 4.35
N ALA A 244 6.54 -9.27 4.36
CA ALA A 244 6.86 -7.86 4.11
C ALA A 244 8.10 -7.34 4.86
N ASN A 245 8.40 -7.87 6.04
CA ASN A 245 9.61 -7.54 6.80
C ASN A 245 10.90 -7.69 5.98
N TRP A 246 10.96 -8.60 4.99
CA TRP A 246 12.14 -8.86 4.17
C TRP A 246 12.32 -7.79 3.10
N ASP A 247 11.29 -7.57 2.29
CA ASP A 247 11.22 -6.49 1.31
C ASP A 247 11.52 -5.14 1.96
N LEU A 248 10.84 -4.79 3.06
CA LEU A 248 11.00 -3.51 3.75
C LEU A 248 12.42 -3.30 4.29
N ILE A 249 13.09 -4.38 4.73
CA ILE A 249 14.53 -4.34 5.07
C ILE A 249 15.39 -4.02 3.84
N ALA A 250 15.13 -4.67 2.71
CA ALA A 250 15.85 -4.41 1.46
C ALA A 250 15.58 -3.01 0.89
N LEU A 251 14.34 -2.50 1.00
CA LEU A 251 13.95 -1.15 0.59
C LEU A 251 14.64 -0.09 1.45
N CYS A 252 14.70 -0.28 2.77
CA CYS A 252 15.47 0.61 3.63
C CYS A 252 16.97 0.60 3.28
N GLY A 253 17.53 -0.57 2.96
CA GLY A 253 18.90 -0.70 2.46
C GLY A 253 19.14 0.06 1.15
N GLN A 254 18.27 -0.14 0.15
CA GLN A 254 18.31 0.59 -1.12
C GLN A 254 18.22 2.10 -0.89
N MET A 255 17.18 2.60 -0.21
CA MET A 255 16.93 4.03 -0.08
C MET A 255 18.05 4.75 0.68
N ALA A 256 18.52 4.18 1.80
CA ALA A 256 19.59 4.78 2.59
C ALA A 256 20.93 4.82 1.85
N ILE A 257 21.30 3.73 1.16
CA ILE A 257 22.55 3.66 0.39
C ILE A 257 22.44 4.52 -0.87
N GLY A 258 21.27 4.61 -1.50
CA GLY A 258 21.01 5.51 -2.62
C GLY A 258 21.27 6.98 -2.27
N ILE A 259 20.73 7.45 -1.14
CA ILE A 259 21.03 8.80 -0.62
C ILE A 259 22.53 8.90 -0.25
N PHE A 260 23.05 8.00 0.58
CA PHE A 260 24.43 8.10 1.09
C PHE A 260 25.52 7.96 0.01
N CYS A 261 25.22 7.38 -1.15
CA CYS A 261 26.14 7.25 -2.29
C CYS A 261 25.80 8.19 -3.47
N ASP A 262 24.89 9.16 -3.29
CA ASP A 262 24.46 10.11 -4.33
C ASP A 262 23.87 9.43 -5.59
N ARG A 263 23.21 8.28 -5.42
CA ARG A 263 22.65 7.43 -6.49
C ARG A 263 21.13 7.47 -6.54
N ARG A 264 20.59 8.36 -7.38
CA ARG A 264 19.13 8.55 -7.56
C ARG A 264 18.42 7.30 -8.11
N ASP A 265 19.05 6.54 -9.00
CA ASP A 265 18.52 5.28 -9.54
C ASP A 265 18.28 4.20 -8.46
N ILE A 266 19.18 4.14 -7.48
CA ILE A 266 19.10 3.22 -6.33
C ILE A 266 17.97 3.65 -5.37
N TYR A 267 17.82 4.95 -5.14
CA TYR A 267 16.69 5.52 -4.38
C TYR A 267 15.34 5.29 -5.08
N ASP A 268 15.24 5.60 -6.37
CA ASP A 268 13.99 5.48 -7.14
C ASP A 268 13.55 4.02 -7.27
N LYS A 269 14.47 3.06 -7.26
CA LYS A 269 14.10 1.64 -7.15
C LYS A 269 13.35 1.34 -5.86
N ALA A 270 13.80 1.88 -4.72
CA ALA A 270 13.12 1.70 -3.44
C ALA A 270 11.76 2.43 -3.41
N LEU A 271 11.72 3.67 -3.90
CA LEU A 271 10.51 4.49 -4.01
C LEU A 271 9.44 3.77 -4.84
N ASN A 272 9.76 3.41 -6.08
CA ASN A 272 8.82 2.79 -7.01
C ASN A 272 8.36 1.39 -6.56
N TYR A 273 9.24 0.61 -5.91
CA TYR A 273 8.83 -0.68 -5.36
C TYR A 273 7.88 -0.55 -4.16
N TYR A 274 8.07 0.43 -3.26
CA TYR A 274 7.10 0.65 -2.18
C TYR A 274 5.73 1.08 -2.70
N LEU A 275 5.69 1.84 -3.81
CA LEU A 275 4.47 2.30 -4.47
C LEU A 275 3.78 1.20 -5.30
N THR A 276 4.55 0.41 -6.07
CA THR A 276 4.03 -0.44 -7.17
C THR A 276 4.69 -1.82 -7.29
N GLY A 277 5.60 -2.17 -6.37
CA GLY A 277 6.33 -3.43 -6.37
C GLY A 277 5.44 -4.66 -6.14
N ARG A 278 5.89 -5.83 -6.58
CA ARG A 278 5.08 -7.06 -6.59
C ARG A 278 5.18 -7.92 -5.33
N GLY A 279 6.24 -7.77 -4.52
CA GLY A 279 6.39 -8.50 -3.26
C GLY A 279 5.60 -7.86 -2.11
N ASN A 280 5.67 -8.49 -0.94
CA ASN A 280 4.86 -8.10 0.22
C ASN A 280 5.27 -6.74 0.84
N GLY A 281 6.40 -6.14 0.43
CA GLY A 281 6.84 -4.83 0.95
C GLY A 281 6.08 -3.62 0.40
N ALA A 282 5.43 -3.74 -0.75
CA ALA A 282 4.66 -2.64 -1.33
C ALA A 282 3.46 -2.26 -0.44
N ALA A 283 3.10 -0.97 -0.40
CA ALA A 283 2.11 -0.43 0.55
C ALA A 283 0.70 -1.04 0.42
N ASP A 284 0.32 -1.46 -0.80
CA ASP A 284 -0.96 -2.14 -1.05
C ASP A 284 -0.94 -3.64 -0.71
N HIS A 285 0.23 -4.22 -0.39
CA HIS A 285 0.37 -5.64 -0.01
C HIS A 285 0.71 -5.81 1.48
N ASN A 286 1.54 -4.92 2.05
CA ASN A 286 1.83 -4.93 3.50
C ASN A 286 0.59 -4.58 4.34
N VAL A 287 -0.28 -3.70 3.82
CA VAL A 287 -1.64 -3.44 4.30
C VAL A 287 -2.60 -3.69 3.15
N TYR A 288 -3.16 -4.90 3.04
CA TYR A 288 -3.97 -5.29 1.88
C TYR A 288 -5.47 -4.97 2.02
N CYS A 289 -5.99 -4.81 3.25
CA CYS A 289 -7.41 -4.56 3.53
C CYS A 289 -7.59 -3.37 4.49
N ILE A 290 -8.58 -2.51 4.24
CA ILE A 290 -8.93 -1.37 5.09
C ILE A 290 -10.25 -1.64 5.80
N HIS A 291 -10.21 -1.78 7.13
CA HIS A 291 -11.39 -1.90 7.98
C HIS A 291 -11.93 -0.52 8.42
N PRO A 292 -13.22 -0.45 8.83
CA PRO A 292 -13.86 0.75 9.37
C PRO A 292 -12.96 1.60 10.30
N GLY A 293 -12.90 2.90 10.06
CA GLY A 293 -12.12 3.87 10.83
C GLY A 293 -10.64 3.97 10.45
N TYR A 294 -10.30 3.50 9.25
CA TYR A 294 -8.94 3.30 8.76
C TYR A 294 -8.09 2.41 9.67
N LEU A 295 -8.64 1.24 10.01
CA LEU A 295 -7.91 0.16 10.64
C LEU A 295 -7.36 -0.75 9.53
N GLY A 296 -6.17 -0.43 9.03
CA GLY A 296 -5.52 -1.15 7.93
C GLY A 296 -4.91 -2.46 8.38
N GLN A 297 -5.42 -3.60 7.90
CA GLN A 297 -4.96 -4.92 8.31
C GLN A 297 -3.54 -5.19 7.79
N TRP A 298 -2.56 -5.15 8.69
CA TRP A 298 -1.16 -5.43 8.39
C TRP A 298 -0.91 -6.94 8.27
N GLN A 299 -0.35 -7.38 7.14
CA GLN A 299 -0.30 -8.81 6.81
C GLN A 299 0.54 -9.66 7.79
N GLU A 300 1.66 -9.14 8.31
CA GLU A 300 2.50 -9.81 9.34
C GLU A 300 1.73 -10.21 10.61
N LEU A 301 0.64 -9.51 10.97
CA LEU A 301 -0.13 -9.88 12.16
C LEU A 301 -0.88 -11.21 12.00
N ALA A 302 -0.98 -11.75 10.79
CA ALA A 302 -1.37 -13.15 10.58
C ALA A 302 -0.34 -14.15 11.15
N ARG A 303 0.93 -13.73 11.27
CA ARG A 303 2.08 -14.54 11.71
C ARG A 303 2.45 -14.26 13.16
N ASP A 304 2.97 -13.07 13.47
CA ASP A 304 3.36 -12.67 14.83
C ASP A 304 3.54 -11.15 15.02
N ASN A 305 3.52 -10.71 16.28
CA ASN A 305 3.57 -9.29 16.64
C ASN A 305 5.00 -8.69 16.55
N GLY A 306 6.04 -9.53 16.57
CA GLY A 306 7.44 -9.10 16.45
C GLY A 306 7.78 -8.63 15.04
N HIS A 307 7.37 -9.39 14.02
CA HIS A 307 7.56 -9.03 12.63
C HIS A 307 6.60 -7.94 12.16
N ALA A 308 5.38 -7.87 12.72
CA ALA A 308 4.45 -6.77 12.46
C ALA A 308 4.98 -5.41 12.94
N THR A 309 5.43 -5.33 14.20
CA THR A 309 5.99 -4.08 14.75
C THR A 309 7.32 -3.72 14.11
N LEU A 310 8.17 -4.70 13.75
CA LEU A 310 9.36 -4.47 12.93
C LEU A 310 9.01 -3.85 11.57
N SER A 311 8.03 -4.40 10.85
CA SER A 311 7.63 -3.95 9.51
C SER A 311 6.98 -2.57 9.50
N VAL A 312 6.13 -2.27 10.49
CA VAL A 312 5.58 -0.93 10.70
C VAL A 312 6.69 0.08 10.99
N GLY A 313 7.68 -0.30 11.81
CA GLY A 313 8.84 0.54 12.08
C GLY A 313 9.70 0.80 10.85
N LEU A 314 10.06 -0.24 10.10
CA LEU A 314 10.81 -0.13 8.83
C LEU A 314 10.09 0.76 7.81
N SER A 315 8.76 0.62 7.69
CA SER A 315 7.96 1.46 6.79
C SER A 315 7.94 2.92 7.25
N GLY A 316 7.91 3.17 8.57
CA GLY A 316 8.11 4.50 9.14
C GLY A 316 9.48 5.10 8.79
N LEU A 317 10.55 4.31 8.94
CA LEU A 317 11.90 4.74 8.54
C LEU A 317 11.96 5.03 7.03
N LEU A 318 11.47 4.13 6.18
CA LEU A 318 11.44 4.32 4.71
C LEU A 318 10.70 5.59 4.30
N CYS A 319 9.52 5.85 4.88
CA CYS A 319 8.76 7.05 4.59
C CYS A 319 9.43 8.33 5.11
N GLU A 320 10.16 8.28 6.23
CA GLU A 320 10.93 9.44 6.72
C GLU A 320 12.19 9.69 5.88
N MET A 321 12.89 8.64 5.42
CA MET A 321 13.99 8.77 4.45
C MET A 321 13.50 9.46 3.16
N ALA A 322 12.32 9.08 2.66
CA ALA A 322 11.72 9.73 1.51
C ALA A 322 11.32 11.18 1.79
N TRP A 323 10.72 11.45 2.97
CA TRP A 323 10.31 12.78 3.39
C TRP A 323 11.48 13.77 3.51
N GLN A 324 12.64 13.35 4.01
CA GLN A 324 13.86 14.19 4.08
C GLN A 324 14.36 14.62 2.69
N GLN A 325 13.96 13.90 1.62
CA GLN A 325 14.28 14.19 0.22
C GLN A 325 13.10 14.84 -0.55
N GLY A 326 11.98 15.11 0.13
CA GLY A 326 10.79 15.78 -0.42
C GLY A 326 9.65 14.87 -0.89
N ASP A 327 9.84 13.55 -0.91
CA ASP A 327 8.85 12.59 -1.44
C ASP A 327 7.88 12.10 -0.32
N ASP A 328 6.61 12.51 -0.38
CA ASP A 328 5.59 12.26 0.66
C ASP A 328 4.97 10.84 0.61
N LEU A 329 5.79 9.81 0.86
CA LEU A 329 5.32 8.43 1.00
C LEU A 329 4.32 8.24 2.17
N TYR A 330 4.34 9.11 3.18
CA TYR A 330 3.40 9.05 4.30
C TYR A 330 1.95 9.32 3.91
N SER A 331 1.70 10.17 2.90
CA SER A 331 0.36 10.41 2.35
C SER A 331 -0.14 9.28 1.44
N TYR A 332 0.74 8.38 0.97
CA TYR A 332 0.41 7.43 -0.10
C TYR A 332 -0.81 6.57 0.24
N ARG A 333 -1.66 6.34 -0.78
CA ARG A 333 -2.92 5.59 -0.68
C ARG A 333 -3.79 6.03 0.52
N ASN A 334 -3.96 7.35 0.66
CA ASN A 334 -4.74 7.99 1.74
C ASN A 334 -4.22 7.62 3.15
N ASN A 335 -2.92 7.84 3.39
CA ASN A 335 -2.21 7.49 4.61
C ASN A 335 -2.24 5.98 4.95
N ARG A 336 -2.01 5.11 3.95
CA ARG A 336 -2.02 3.63 4.10
C ARG A 336 -1.11 3.14 5.24
N LEU A 337 0.06 3.76 5.43
CA LEU A 337 0.95 3.47 6.55
C LEU A 337 0.35 3.84 7.91
N LEU A 338 -0.35 4.98 8.05
CA LEU A 338 -1.06 5.31 9.30
C LEU A 338 -2.14 4.28 9.60
N ALA A 339 -2.90 3.83 8.60
CA ALA A 339 -3.93 2.82 8.78
C ALA A 339 -3.35 1.50 9.29
N GLY A 340 -2.22 1.09 8.72
CA GLY A 340 -1.43 -0.06 9.18
C GLY A 340 -0.88 0.11 10.60
N ALA A 341 -0.25 1.25 10.88
CA ALA A 341 0.36 1.55 12.17
C ALA A 341 -0.68 1.61 13.30
N GLU A 342 -1.85 2.22 13.07
CA GLU A 342 -2.96 2.25 14.03
C GLU A 342 -3.51 0.85 14.33
N TYR A 343 -3.62 -0.03 13.33
CA TYR A 343 -4.05 -1.43 13.50
C TYR A 343 -3.03 -2.23 14.33
N VAL A 344 -1.73 -2.14 14.00
CA VAL A 344 -0.67 -2.86 14.73
C VAL A 344 -0.46 -2.30 16.14
N ALA A 345 -0.58 -0.98 16.34
CA ALA A 345 -0.54 -0.38 17.66
C ALA A 345 -1.73 -0.82 18.52
N LYS A 346 -2.96 -0.82 17.97
CA LYS A 346 -4.16 -1.31 18.65
C LYS A 346 -4.03 -2.77 19.07
N ALA A 347 -3.35 -3.61 18.29
CA ALA A 347 -3.06 -5.00 18.65
C ALA A 347 -2.19 -5.14 19.93
N GLN A 348 -1.31 -4.18 20.23
CA GLN A 348 -0.41 -4.23 21.41
C GLN A 348 -1.04 -3.62 22.68
N LEU A 349 -2.25 -3.08 22.59
CA LEU A 349 -2.92 -2.29 23.62
C LEU A 349 -4.13 -3.03 24.21
N THR A 350 -4.42 -2.71 25.47
CA THR A 350 -5.59 -3.23 26.21
C THR A 350 -6.62 -2.14 26.46
N ASP A 351 -7.83 -2.58 26.80
CA ASP A 351 -8.85 -1.78 27.48
C ASP A 351 -8.50 -1.51 28.96
N SER A 352 -9.46 -0.93 29.70
CA SER A 352 -9.35 -0.66 31.13
C SER A 352 -9.36 -1.91 32.03
N ASN A 353 -9.74 -3.06 31.49
CA ASN A 353 -9.83 -4.34 32.19
C ASN A 353 -8.56 -5.20 31.97
N GLY A 354 -7.61 -4.72 31.16
CA GLY A 354 -6.41 -5.47 30.77
C GLY A 354 -6.63 -6.44 29.61
N ILE A 355 -7.78 -6.38 28.93
CA ILE A 355 -8.13 -7.24 27.80
C ILE A 355 -7.61 -6.59 26.51
N TYR A 356 -6.90 -7.35 25.66
CA TYR A 356 -6.45 -6.86 24.35
C TYR A 356 -7.62 -6.50 23.44
N TYR A 357 -7.48 -5.40 22.69
CA TYR A 357 -8.53 -5.01 21.75
C TYR A 357 -8.73 -6.08 20.66
N THR A 358 -9.97 -6.56 20.53
CA THR A 358 -10.40 -7.30 19.35
C THR A 358 -10.25 -6.43 18.11
N LEU A 359 -9.71 -7.01 17.05
CA LEU A 359 -9.50 -6.37 15.75
C LEU A 359 -10.35 -7.05 14.68
N PRO A 360 -10.90 -6.31 13.72
CA PRO A 360 -11.50 -6.90 12.53
C PRO A 360 -10.40 -7.57 11.70
N PHE A 361 -10.70 -8.71 11.09
CA PHE A 361 -9.75 -9.49 10.30
C PHE A 361 -10.48 -10.14 9.12
N SER A 362 -10.12 -9.72 7.91
CA SER A 362 -10.46 -10.41 6.66
C SER A 362 -9.49 -11.57 6.44
N ARG A 363 -9.88 -12.62 5.73
CA ARG A 363 -8.98 -13.76 5.45
C ARG A 363 -7.68 -13.28 4.77
N TYR A 364 -6.51 -13.70 5.27
CA TYR A 364 -5.22 -13.52 4.61
C TYR A 364 -4.71 -14.88 4.09
N ALA A 365 -4.09 -14.89 2.92
CA ALA A 365 -3.34 -16.05 2.46
C ALA A 365 -2.25 -15.65 1.46
N ASN A 366 -1.17 -16.41 1.49
CA ASN A 366 0.02 -16.27 0.65
C ASN A 366 0.68 -17.66 0.50
N ARG A 367 1.93 -17.71 0.02
CA ARG A 367 2.67 -18.97 -0.14
C ARG A 367 2.94 -19.73 1.17
N GLN A 368 2.86 -19.07 2.32
CA GLN A 368 3.18 -19.60 3.65
C GLN A 368 1.97 -20.22 4.36
N GLY A 369 0.74 -19.91 3.94
CA GLY A 369 -0.47 -20.50 4.51
C GLY A 369 -1.75 -19.67 4.32
N VAL A 370 -2.79 -20.10 5.03
CA VAL A 370 -4.08 -19.38 5.14
C VAL A 370 -4.30 -19.02 6.60
N PHE A 371 -4.72 -17.78 6.84
CA PHE A 371 -4.85 -17.19 8.17
C PHE A 371 -6.22 -16.49 8.30
N THR A 372 -6.84 -16.61 9.47
CA THR A 372 -8.23 -16.19 9.73
C THR A 372 -8.40 -15.31 10.97
N GLN A 373 -7.31 -14.98 11.66
CA GLN A 373 -7.31 -14.13 12.85
C GLN A 373 -5.95 -13.44 13.06
N VAL A 374 -5.93 -12.41 13.90
CA VAL A 374 -4.68 -11.82 14.43
C VAL A 374 -3.96 -12.84 15.30
N SER A 375 -2.67 -13.03 15.07
CA SER A 375 -1.79 -13.89 15.87
C SER A 375 -1.56 -13.30 17.26
N GLU A 376 -1.63 -14.16 18.27
CA GLU A 376 -1.28 -13.80 19.65
C GLU A 376 0.23 -13.93 19.92
N SER A 377 0.98 -14.51 18.97
CA SER A 377 2.41 -14.79 19.14
C SER A 377 3.20 -13.50 19.36
N GLY A 378 3.91 -13.45 20.49
CA GLY A 378 4.71 -12.29 20.89
C GLY A 378 3.91 -11.05 21.33
N ARG A 379 2.59 -11.17 21.59
CA ARG A 379 1.75 -10.05 22.07
C ARG A 379 1.92 -9.84 23.58
N PRO A 380 2.28 -8.63 24.07
CA PRO A 380 2.51 -7.39 23.34
C PRO A 380 4.00 -7.22 22.97
N HIS A 381 4.28 -6.81 21.74
CA HIS A 381 5.66 -6.58 21.30
C HIS A 381 6.07 -5.12 21.47
N LEU A 382 6.98 -4.85 22.43
CA LEU A 382 7.35 -3.51 22.88
C LEU A 382 8.60 -2.96 22.15
N ARG A 383 8.52 -2.87 20.82
CA ARG A 383 9.61 -2.36 19.96
C ARG A 383 9.56 -0.81 19.84
N PRO A 384 10.69 -0.11 20.02
CA PRO A 384 10.79 1.36 19.96
C PRO A 384 10.87 1.86 18.51
N ILE A 385 9.71 2.05 17.90
CA ILE A 385 9.55 2.54 16.52
C ILE A 385 8.42 3.57 16.36
N TRP A 386 7.75 3.96 17.46
CA TRP A 386 6.48 4.67 17.39
C TRP A 386 6.67 6.18 17.34
N GLU A 387 7.79 6.70 17.84
CA GLU A 387 8.09 8.14 17.85
C GLU A 387 8.17 8.72 16.44
N CYS A 388 8.78 8.01 15.48
CA CYS A 388 8.80 8.42 14.08
C CYS A 388 7.38 8.62 13.52
N LEU A 389 6.54 7.60 13.66
CA LEU A 389 5.16 7.59 13.16
C LEU A 389 4.25 8.59 13.88
N TYR A 390 4.37 8.67 15.22
CA TYR A 390 3.58 9.59 16.05
C TYR A 390 3.92 11.05 15.71
N ASN A 391 5.20 11.42 15.72
CA ASN A 391 5.58 12.81 15.49
C ASN A 391 5.35 13.23 14.03
N HIS A 392 5.51 12.34 13.05
CA HIS A 392 5.09 12.64 11.68
C HIS A 392 3.57 12.89 11.60
N TYR A 393 2.74 11.91 11.94
CA TYR A 393 1.30 12.04 11.68
C TYR A 393 0.61 13.03 12.61
N ALA A 394 0.87 12.97 13.92
CA ALA A 394 0.18 13.81 14.89
C ALA A 394 0.79 15.22 15.02
N ASN A 395 2.11 15.35 15.05
CA ASN A 395 2.76 16.63 15.35
C ASN A 395 3.17 17.42 14.09
N ARG A 396 3.62 16.76 13.01
CA ARG A 396 3.96 17.40 11.73
C ARG A 396 2.73 17.59 10.82
N LYS A 397 1.83 16.60 10.75
CA LYS A 397 0.60 16.66 9.92
C LYS A 397 -0.70 16.97 10.66
N GLY A 398 -0.69 17.01 11.99
CA GLY A 398 -1.88 17.31 12.79
C GLY A 398 -2.97 16.21 12.79
N LEU A 399 -2.68 15.01 12.29
CA LEU A 399 -3.65 13.92 12.10
C LEU A 399 -3.84 13.04 13.34
N SER A 400 -5.07 12.54 13.53
CA SER A 400 -5.47 11.66 14.63
C SER A 400 -4.80 10.28 14.53
N ALA A 401 -3.82 10.02 15.41
CA ALA A 401 -3.10 8.75 15.53
C ALA A 401 -3.10 8.20 16.99
N PRO A 402 -4.27 7.98 17.63
CA PRO A 402 -4.43 7.67 19.05
C PRO A 402 -3.78 6.36 19.51
N TYR A 403 -3.77 5.29 18.71
CA TYR A 403 -3.16 4.02 19.11
C TYR A 403 -1.64 4.09 18.95
N VAL A 404 -1.15 4.68 17.85
CA VAL A 404 0.27 4.98 17.64
C VAL A 404 0.81 5.89 18.76
N ARG A 405 0.04 6.93 19.11
CA ARG A 405 0.33 7.83 20.24
C ARG A 405 0.45 7.06 21.55
N ARG A 406 -0.54 6.24 21.92
CA ARG A 406 -0.51 5.42 23.15
C ARG A 406 0.70 4.50 23.21
N MET A 407 1.16 3.97 22.07
CA MET A 407 2.38 3.16 22.01
C MET A 407 3.68 3.97 22.15
N ALA A 408 3.76 5.16 21.53
CA ALA A 408 4.88 6.08 21.75
C ALA A 408 4.96 6.54 23.22
N GLU A 409 3.84 6.98 23.79
CA GLU A 409 3.75 7.39 25.21
C GLU A 409 4.13 6.25 26.17
N ARG A 410 3.75 5.00 25.86
CA ARG A 410 4.08 3.81 26.67
C ARG A 410 5.57 3.41 26.63
N LEU A 411 6.31 3.74 25.56
CA LEU A 411 7.71 3.34 25.38
C LEU A 411 8.73 4.46 25.61
N ARG A 412 8.30 5.66 26.04
CA ARG A 412 9.18 6.78 26.35
C ARG A 412 9.96 6.57 27.66
N PRO A 413 11.29 6.84 27.70
CA PRO A 413 12.16 7.14 26.56
C PRO A 413 12.54 5.88 25.77
N GLU A 414 12.39 5.93 24.45
CA GLU A 414 12.75 4.82 23.56
C GLU A 414 14.26 4.50 23.64
N MET A 415 14.61 3.26 23.98
CA MET A 415 16.00 2.80 24.11
C MET A 415 16.30 1.53 23.29
N ASN A 416 17.56 1.36 22.90
CA ASN A 416 18.06 0.29 22.03
C ASN A 416 18.10 -1.10 22.70
N GLN A 417 16.94 -1.77 22.73
CA GLN A 417 16.76 -3.09 23.33
C GLN A 417 16.75 -4.26 22.33
N TRP A 418 16.48 -4.02 21.04
CA TRP A 418 16.04 -5.08 20.12
C TRP A 418 17.06 -5.44 19.03
N GLY A 419 18.06 -6.25 19.42
CA GLY A 419 18.77 -7.20 18.55
C GLY A 419 19.66 -6.64 17.43
N GLY A 420 19.62 -5.34 17.15
CA GLY A 420 20.29 -4.70 16.01
C GLY A 420 19.41 -4.44 14.78
N ASP A 421 18.09 -4.67 14.85
CA ASP A 421 17.22 -4.49 13.67
C ASP A 421 16.86 -3.01 13.40
N THR A 422 16.97 -2.15 14.41
CA THR A 422 16.52 -0.75 14.39
C THR A 422 17.51 0.18 15.10
N PRO A 423 17.73 1.42 14.60
CA PRO A 423 18.65 2.39 15.24
C PRO A 423 18.16 2.86 16.62
N SER A 424 16.85 2.84 16.88
CA SER A 424 16.21 3.24 18.15
C SER A 424 16.50 4.70 18.55
N PHE A 425 16.22 5.05 19.82
CA PHE A 425 16.32 6.42 20.38
C PHE A 425 15.37 7.45 19.75
N GLY A 426 14.22 7.01 19.24
CA GLY A 426 13.24 7.88 18.57
C GLY A 426 12.70 9.01 19.45
N THR A 427 12.67 8.81 20.78
CA THR A 427 12.30 9.88 21.74
C THR A 427 13.26 11.05 21.74
N LEU A 428 14.55 10.83 21.44
CA LEU A 428 15.49 11.92 21.19
C LEU A 428 15.31 12.46 19.77
N THR A 429 15.34 11.58 18.76
CA THR A 429 15.53 12.01 17.36
C THR A 429 14.26 12.55 16.71
N PHE A 430 13.12 11.85 16.86
CA PHE A 430 11.88 12.15 16.14
C PHE A 430 10.90 13.02 16.92
N SER A 431 11.09 13.19 18.24
CA SER A 431 10.23 14.08 19.04
C SER A 431 10.14 15.48 18.44
N LEU A 432 8.90 15.94 18.26
CA LEU A 432 8.52 17.28 17.82
C LEU A 432 7.63 17.94 18.91
N PRO A 433 7.54 19.28 18.97
CA PRO A 433 6.52 19.96 19.75
C PRO A 433 5.11 19.46 19.37
N PRO A 434 4.17 19.32 20.33
CA PRO A 434 2.80 18.92 20.03
C PRO A 434 2.13 19.86 19.03
N ALA A 435 1.32 19.31 18.12
CA ALA A 435 0.46 20.13 17.25
C ALA A 435 -0.49 21.00 18.11
N SER A 436 -0.50 22.31 17.85
CA SER A 436 -1.28 23.29 18.61
C SER A 436 -2.58 23.72 17.93
N ALA A 437 -2.74 23.43 16.64
CA ALA A 437 -3.93 23.75 15.85
C ALA A 437 -4.64 22.47 15.39
N ALA A 438 -5.97 22.53 15.33
CA ALA A 438 -6.76 21.46 14.72
C ALA A 438 -6.69 21.52 13.20
N VAL A 439 -6.68 20.35 12.55
CA VAL A 439 -6.90 20.22 11.11
C VAL A 439 -8.35 19.83 10.81
N ALA A 440 -8.82 20.17 9.61
CA ALA A 440 -10.11 19.68 9.11
C ALA A 440 -10.03 18.16 8.80
N PRO A 441 -11.13 17.39 8.93
CA PRO A 441 -11.16 16.00 8.51
C PRO A 441 -10.83 15.84 7.02
N SER A 442 -10.17 14.72 6.69
CA SER A 442 -9.76 14.39 5.31
C SER A 442 -9.87 12.89 5.05
N GLY A 443 -9.80 12.49 3.78
CA GLY A 443 -9.98 11.10 3.37
C GLY A 443 -11.37 10.57 3.73
N LEU A 444 -12.44 11.35 3.49
CA LEU A 444 -13.79 10.88 3.75
C LEU A 444 -14.23 9.87 2.67
N THR A 445 -14.52 8.63 3.08
CA THR A 445 -15.15 7.62 2.23
C THR A 445 -16.58 7.30 2.71
N ALA A 446 -17.46 6.97 1.77
CA ALA A 446 -18.79 6.43 2.05
C ALA A 446 -19.06 5.25 1.10
N TYR A 447 -19.34 4.06 1.65
CA TYR A 447 -19.65 2.87 0.86
C TYR A 447 -20.99 2.26 1.30
N VAL A 448 -21.76 1.73 0.35
CA VAL A 448 -22.96 0.92 0.66
C VAL A 448 -22.51 -0.49 1.00
N THR A 449 -22.90 -1.00 2.17
CA THR A 449 -22.68 -2.40 2.56
C THR A 449 -23.92 -2.94 3.26
N ASN A 450 -24.46 -4.06 2.77
CA ASN A 450 -25.73 -4.64 3.19
C ASN A 450 -26.90 -3.63 3.25
N GLY A 451 -26.93 -2.66 2.32
CA GLY A 451 -27.93 -1.60 2.28
C GLY A 451 -27.83 -0.49 3.36
N VAL A 452 -26.73 -0.40 4.11
CA VAL A 452 -26.43 0.76 4.98
C VAL A 452 -25.17 1.50 4.51
N VAL A 453 -25.02 2.76 4.91
CA VAL A 453 -23.87 3.61 4.55
C VAL A 453 -22.78 3.49 5.62
N LEU A 454 -21.61 3.00 5.23
CA LEU A 454 -20.41 2.97 6.07
C LEU A 454 -19.50 4.16 5.73
N LEU A 455 -19.26 5.02 6.71
CA LEU A 455 -18.37 6.19 6.63
C LEU A 455 -17.02 5.92 7.31
N SER A 456 -15.94 6.50 6.80
CA SER A 456 -14.64 6.55 7.50
C SER A 456 -13.84 7.80 7.12
N TRP A 457 -13.07 8.36 8.06
CA TRP A 457 -12.31 9.60 7.87
C TRP A 457 -11.00 9.63 8.67
N TRP A 458 -10.05 10.45 8.23
CA TRP A 458 -8.94 10.92 9.05
C TRP A 458 -9.36 12.15 9.86
N GLY A 459 -9.02 12.13 11.15
CA GLY A 459 -9.36 13.19 12.10
C GLY A 459 -8.14 14.04 12.51
N SER A 460 -8.31 14.89 13.51
CA SER A 460 -7.27 15.78 14.04
C SER A 460 -6.64 15.23 15.33
N ALA A 461 -5.33 15.43 15.51
CA ALA A 461 -4.56 15.03 16.69
C ALA A 461 -5.05 15.69 18.00
N VAL A 462 -5.68 16.87 17.89
CA VAL A 462 -6.19 17.65 19.02
C VAL A 462 -7.72 17.74 19.07
N ALA A 463 -8.44 17.00 18.23
CA ALA A 463 -9.91 17.02 18.24
C ALA A 463 -10.48 16.76 19.65
N THR A 464 -11.59 17.42 19.99
CA THR A 464 -12.42 17.06 21.16
C THR A 464 -13.62 16.20 20.74
N SER A 465 -14.17 16.45 19.55
CA SER A 465 -15.21 15.62 18.93
C SER A 465 -15.22 15.75 17.41
N TYR A 466 -15.98 14.87 16.75
CA TYR A 466 -16.31 14.93 15.33
C TYR A 466 -17.81 15.07 15.13
N LEU A 467 -18.24 15.93 14.20
CA LEU A 467 -19.63 16.03 13.76
C LEU A 467 -19.77 15.32 12.41
N VAL A 468 -20.56 14.25 12.36
CA VAL A 468 -20.96 13.62 11.09
C VAL A 468 -22.22 14.33 10.61
N GLN A 469 -22.20 14.89 9.40
CA GLN A 469 -23.31 15.66 8.86
C GLN A 469 -23.76 15.11 7.50
N ARG A 470 -25.08 15.11 7.28
CA ARG A 470 -25.75 14.61 6.07
C ARG A 470 -26.59 15.70 5.40
N SER A 471 -26.68 15.67 4.08
CA SER A 471 -27.65 16.43 3.28
C SER A 471 -28.26 15.56 2.18
N ALA A 472 -29.45 15.94 1.71
CA ALA A 472 -30.10 15.38 0.51
C ALA A 472 -29.65 16.06 -0.80
N SER A 473 -28.83 17.12 -0.72
CA SER A 473 -28.28 17.82 -1.87
C SER A 473 -26.80 18.15 -1.67
N ALA A 474 -26.01 18.04 -2.73
CA ALA A 474 -24.56 18.20 -2.71
C ALA A 474 -24.10 19.56 -2.17
N ASN A 475 -24.92 20.60 -2.39
CA ASN A 475 -24.74 21.98 -1.93
C ASN A 475 -25.89 22.46 -1.01
N GLY A 476 -26.70 21.53 -0.47
CA GLY A 476 -27.78 21.84 0.46
C GLY A 476 -27.29 22.08 1.89
N SER A 477 -28.22 22.41 2.78
CA SER A 477 -27.97 22.45 4.22
C SER A 477 -27.56 21.07 4.74
N PHE A 478 -26.47 21.00 5.50
CA PHE A 478 -25.99 19.77 6.14
C PHE A 478 -26.40 19.75 7.61
N THR A 479 -27.12 18.71 8.01
CA THR A 479 -27.58 18.49 9.39
C THR A 479 -26.67 17.50 10.09
N THR A 480 -26.24 17.79 11.33
CA THR A 480 -25.51 16.84 12.17
C THR A 480 -26.41 15.64 12.49
N ILE A 481 -25.97 14.43 12.11
CA ILE A 481 -26.66 13.18 12.42
C ILE A 481 -25.98 12.40 13.56
N ALA A 482 -24.71 12.67 13.84
CA ALA A 482 -23.99 12.10 14.97
C ALA A 482 -22.86 13.03 15.46
N THR A 483 -22.58 12.97 16.76
CA THR A 483 -21.41 13.58 17.39
C THR A 483 -20.60 12.47 18.05
N LEU A 484 -19.35 12.28 17.66
CA LEU A 484 -18.45 11.27 18.22
C LEU A 484 -17.36 11.93 19.06
N ALA A 485 -16.98 11.32 20.18
CA ALA A 485 -15.78 11.71 20.93
C ALA A 485 -14.51 11.49 20.09
N SER A 486 -13.43 12.20 20.37
CA SER A 486 -12.21 12.16 19.54
C SER A 486 -11.36 10.90 19.68
N ASP A 487 -11.59 10.10 20.72
CA ASP A 487 -11.01 8.77 20.97
C ASP A 487 -11.83 7.62 20.36
N ALA A 488 -13.04 7.92 19.85
CA ALA A 488 -13.86 6.95 19.13
C ALA A 488 -13.15 6.46 17.85
N THR A 489 -13.47 5.23 17.43
CA THR A 489 -13.04 4.75 16.11
C THR A 489 -13.66 5.66 15.04
N ARG A 490 -12.86 6.14 14.08
CA ARG A 490 -13.20 7.22 13.12
C ARG A 490 -14.14 6.76 11.99
N THR A 491 -15.24 6.15 12.38
CA THR A 491 -16.20 5.46 11.53
C THR A 491 -17.62 5.77 11.99
N TRP A 492 -18.57 5.72 11.07
CA TRP A 492 -20.00 5.82 11.40
C TRP A 492 -20.82 4.97 10.43
N THR A 493 -21.90 4.36 10.92
CA THR A 493 -22.85 3.62 10.09
C THR A 493 -24.18 4.34 10.12
N ASP A 494 -24.68 4.73 8.96
CA ASP A 494 -25.95 5.45 8.80
C ASP A 494 -26.95 4.63 7.98
N ASN A 495 -28.22 4.74 8.34
CA ASN A 495 -29.34 4.17 7.59
C ASN A 495 -30.32 5.30 7.24
N PRO A 496 -30.01 6.10 6.20
CA PRO A 496 -30.78 7.29 5.85
C PRO A 496 -32.08 6.98 5.09
N GLY A 497 -32.34 5.71 4.77
CA GLY A 497 -33.39 5.29 3.85
C GLY A 497 -33.03 5.45 2.37
N THR A 498 -33.84 4.86 1.50
CA THR A 498 -33.63 4.85 0.04
C THR A 498 -33.57 6.27 -0.52
N GLY A 499 -32.46 6.62 -1.16
CA GLY A 499 -32.26 7.93 -1.78
C GLY A 499 -30.80 8.21 -2.14
N GLN A 500 -30.56 9.45 -2.57
CA GLN A 500 -29.23 10.03 -2.73
C GLN A 500 -28.87 10.82 -1.48
N TRP A 501 -27.66 10.65 -0.97
CA TRP A 501 -27.21 11.35 0.24
C TRP A 501 -25.77 11.84 0.09
N PHE A 502 -25.50 12.97 0.72
CA PHE A 502 -24.20 13.61 0.74
C PHE A 502 -23.72 13.75 2.18
N TYR A 503 -22.48 13.36 2.44
CA TYR A 503 -21.87 13.37 3.77
C TYR A 503 -20.66 14.29 3.81
N ARG A 504 -20.47 14.94 4.95
CA ARG A 504 -19.22 15.60 5.35
C ARG A 504 -18.96 15.35 6.84
N VAL A 505 -17.71 15.45 7.26
CA VAL A 505 -17.33 15.37 8.68
C VAL A 505 -16.64 16.66 9.07
N CYS A 506 -16.92 17.15 10.28
CA CYS A 506 -16.25 18.32 10.87
C CYS A 506 -15.47 17.90 12.12
N THR A 507 -14.30 18.50 12.35
CA THR A 507 -13.55 18.42 13.61
C THR A 507 -14.01 19.56 14.52
N VAL A 508 -14.23 19.27 15.80
CA VAL A 508 -14.41 20.28 16.85
C VAL A 508 -13.16 20.34 17.71
N HIS A 509 -12.69 21.56 18.01
CA HIS A 509 -11.60 21.83 18.96
C HIS A 509 -11.67 23.29 19.43
N GLY A 510 -11.43 23.58 20.70
CA GLY A 510 -11.30 24.96 21.20
C GLY A 510 -12.51 25.87 20.93
N GLY A 511 -13.72 25.31 20.81
CA GLY A 511 -14.94 26.03 20.40
C GLY A 511 -15.07 26.27 18.88
N GLN A 512 -14.04 25.98 18.09
CA GLN A 512 -14.08 26.04 16.63
C GLN A 512 -14.63 24.73 16.03
N THR A 513 -15.24 24.85 14.84
CA THR A 513 -15.67 23.70 14.02
C THR A 513 -15.04 23.80 12.64
N LEU A 514 -14.12 22.90 12.33
CA LEU A 514 -13.42 22.83 11.05
C LEU A 514 -14.11 21.82 10.14
N VAL A 515 -14.73 22.29 9.06
CA VAL A 515 -15.44 21.46 8.08
C VAL A 515 -14.43 20.78 7.16
N GLY A 516 -14.52 19.46 7.00
CA GLY A 516 -13.70 18.71 6.03
C GLY A 516 -13.96 19.18 4.60
N THR A 517 -12.90 19.25 3.78
CA THR A 517 -13.01 19.60 2.35
C THR A 517 -13.74 18.52 1.56
N ASP A 518 -13.56 17.26 1.97
CA ASP A 518 -14.07 16.10 1.27
C ASP A 518 -15.57 15.91 1.54
N ARG A 519 -16.35 15.73 0.46
CA ARG A 519 -17.77 15.38 0.52
C ARG A 519 -18.00 14.06 -0.20
N ALA A 520 -18.63 13.10 0.46
CA ALA A 520 -18.93 11.80 -0.14
C ALA A 520 -20.41 11.73 -0.57
N ARG A 521 -20.66 11.41 -1.85
CA ARG A 521 -21.98 11.03 -2.38
C ARG A 521 -22.19 9.54 -2.18
N VAL A 522 -23.40 9.13 -1.84
CA VAL A 522 -23.83 7.72 -1.86
C VAL A 522 -25.28 7.62 -2.36
N GLN A 523 -25.62 6.48 -2.95
CA GLN A 523 -26.96 6.15 -3.44
C GLN A 523 -27.37 4.81 -2.83
N LEU A 524 -28.51 4.75 -2.12
CA LEU A 524 -29.02 3.48 -1.54
C LEU A 524 -30.01 2.74 -2.45
N ALA A 525 -30.55 3.42 -3.46
CA ALA A 525 -31.20 2.75 -4.58
C ALA A 525 -30.13 2.14 -5.50
N ILE A 526 -30.45 1.01 -6.16
CA ILE A 526 -29.52 0.37 -7.09
C ILE A 526 -29.27 1.32 -8.28
N GLU A 527 -28.00 1.61 -8.55
CA GLU A 527 -27.56 2.65 -9.50
C GLU A 527 -26.75 2.04 -10.64
N LEU A 528 -27.12 2.33 -11.88
CA LEU A 528 -26.41 1.90 -13.08
C LEU A 528 -25.12 2.74 -13.25
N ARG A 529 -23.96 2.12 -13.03
CA ARG A 529 -22.64 2.78 -13.08
C ARG A 529 -21.95 2.65 -14.45
N LEU A 530 -22.35 1.65 -15.25
CA LEU A 530 -21.86 1.36 -16.60
C LEU A 530 -22.96 0.63 -17.40
N ASP A 531 -23.31 1.09 -18.60
CA ASP A 531 -24.19 0.40 -19.56
C ASP A 531 -23.49 0.30 -20.92
N MET A 532 -22.94 -0.88 -21.23
CA MET A 532 -22.30 -1.15 -22.51
C MET A 532 -23.13 -2.17 -23.30
N PRO A 533 -23.95 -1.73 -24.27
CA PRO A 533 -24.72 -2.64 -25.12
C PRO A 533 -23.85 -3.61 -25.91
N LEU A 534 -22.60 -3.24 -26.20
CA LEU A 534 -21.65 -3.96 -27.05
C LEU A 534 -22.27 -4.35 -28.40
N ASN A 535 -23.01 -3.43 -29.04
CA ASN A 535 -23.82 -3.70 -30.24
C ASN A 535 -23.55 -2.76 -31.42
N GLN A 536 -22.41 -2.08 -31.43
CA GLN A 536 -22.00 -1.14 -32.46
C GLN A 536 -21.86 -1.82 -33.84
N THR A 537 -22.01 -1.03 -34.91
CA THR A 537 -21.92 -1.52 -36.30
C THR A 537 -20.49 -1.51 -36.86
N SER A 538 -19.61 -0.67 -36.33
CA SER A 538 -18.24 -0.44 -36.81
C SER A 538 -17.42 0.31 -35.74
N GLY A 539 -16.13 0.52 -36.02
CA GLY A 539 -15.22 1.30 -35.16
C GLY A 539 -14.60 0.49 -34.00
N THR A 540 -13.62 1.10 -33.34
CA THR A 540 -12.77 0.48 -32.30
C THR A 540 -13.14 0.90 -30.87
N SER A 541 -14.33 1.46 -30.65
CA SER A 541 -14.80 1.88 -29.34
C SER A 541 -16.16 1.26 -29.00
N ALA A 542 -16.30 0.81 -27.75
CA ALA A 542 -17.54 0.36 -27.17
C ALA A 542 -18.12 1.47 -26.29
N THR A 543 -19.27 2.02 -26.70
CA THR A 543 -19.97 3.07 -25.96
C THR A 543 -20.44 2.58 -24.59
N ASP A 544 -20.26 3.42 -23.59
CA ASP A 544 -21.00 3.39 -22.32
C ASP A 544 -22.08 4.46 -22.37
N ASN A 545 -23.35 4.08 -22.13
CA ASN A 545 -24.49 4.99 -22.13
C ASN A 545 -24.83 5.55 -20.73
N SER A 546 -24.12 5.12 -19.68
CA SER A 546 -24.32 5.67 -18.33
C SER A 546 -23.82 7.11 -18.25
N SER A 547 -24.22 7.86 -17.21
CA SER A 547 -23.68 9.20 -16.94
C SER A 547 -22.16 9.22 -16.68
N SER A 548 -21.55 8.06 -16.41
CA SER A 548 -20.09 7.92 -16.30
C SER A 548 -19.37 8.12 -17.65
N ALA A 549 -20.03 7.85 -18.78
CA ALA A 549 -19.48 7.88 -20.14
C ALA A 549 -18.12 7.13 -20.30
N ARG A 550 -17.91 6.05 -19.56
CA ARG A 550 -16.65 5.27 -19.47
C ARG A 550 -16.51 4.31 -20.66
N HIS A 551 -16.40 4.87 -21.86
CA HIS A 551 -16.27 4.12 -23.11
C HIS A 551 -15.03 3.19 -23.08
N GLY A 552 -15.16 2.00 -23.67
CA GLY A 552 -14.09 1.00 -23.75
C GLY A 552 -13.40 0.96 -25.10
N SER A 553 -12.13 0.58 -25.13
CA SER A 553 -11.33 0.46 -26.36
C SER A 553 -11.19 -0.99 -26.80
N LEU A 554 -11.42 -1.27 -28.09
CA LEU A 554 -11.23 -2.60 -28.70
C LEU A 554 -9.76 -2.80 -29.03
N VAL A 555 -9.14 -3.80 -28.43
CA VAL A 555 -7.70 -4.11 -28.58
C VAL A 555 -7.52 -5.47 -29.24
N GLY A 556 -6.46 -5.64 -30.03
CA GLY A 556 -6.01 -6.95 -30.52
C GLY A 556 -6.99 -7.66 -31.46
N ASN A 557 -7.61 -6.93 -32.39
CA ASN A 557 -8.59 -7.46 -33.35
C ASN A 557 -9.86 -8.03 -32.69
N ALA A 558 -10.30 -7.47 -31.57
CA ALA A 558 -11.72 -7.53 -31.18
C ALA A 558 -12.58 -6.83 -32.26
N SER A 559 -13.77 -7.35 -32.56
CA SER A 559 -14.57 -6.87 -33.71
C SER A 559 -16.08 -7.03 -33.50
N TRP A 560 -16.89 -6.32 -34.28
CA TRP A 560 -18.36 -6.44 -34.21
C TRP A 560 -18.88 -7.59 -35.09
N THR A 561 -19.85 -8.36 -34.59
CA THR A 561 -20.47 -9.49 -35.29
C THR A 561 -21.95 -9.62 -34.91
N THR A 562 -22.73 -10.45 -35.61
CA THR A 562 -24.14 -10.76 -35.24
C THR A 562 -24.27 -11.27 -33.79
N GLY A 563 -25.14 -10.61 -33.01
CA GLY A 563 -25.35 -10.83 -31.57
C GLY A 563 -26.45 -11.84 -31.22
N ARG A 564 -27.13 -11.62 -30.08
CA ARG A 564 -28.25 -12.45 -29.60
C ARG A 564 -29.61 -12.04 -30.17
N THR A 565 -29.78 -10.74 -30.40
CA THR A 565 -30.99 -10.09 -30.93
C THR A 565 -30.73 -9.60 -32.36
N ALA A 566 -31.65 -8.80 -32.94
CA ALA A 566 -31.49 -8.19 -34.26
C ALA A 566 -30.45 -7.04 -34.31
N GLY A 567 -29.29 -7.24 -33.68
CA GLY A 567 -28.18 -6.30 -33.61
C GLY A 567 -26.86 -7.01 -33.26
N ASN A 568 -25.78 -6.25 -33.14
CA ASN A 568 -24.44 -6.83 -33.01
C ASN A 568 -24.07 -7.21 -31.56
N ALA A 569 -23.00 -8.00 -31.44
CA ALA A 569 -22.24 -8.31 -30.24
C ALA A 569 -20.74 -8.03 -30.48
N LEU A 570 -19.97 -7.85 -29.41
CA LEU A 570 -18.51 -7.80 -29.46
C LEU A 570 -17.95 -9.22 -29.56
N ALA A 571 -17.13 -9.48 -30.57
CA ALA A 571 -16.46 -10.76 -30.82
C ALA A 571 -15.02 -10.78 -30.32
N PHE A 572 -14.60 -11.96 -29.87
CA PHE A 572 -13.26 -12.24 -29.35
C PHE A 572 -12.68 -13.49 -30.03
N ASN A 573 -11.41 -13.41 -30.44
CA ASN A 573 -10.70 -14.33 -31.33
C ASN A 573 -9.92 -15.45 -30.61
N GLY A 574 -9.87 -15.47 -29.28
CA GLY A 574 -9.15 -16.48 -28.50
C GLY A 574 -7.62 -16.37 -28.49
N SER A 575 -7.02 -15.28 -28.99
CA SER A 575 -5.56 -15.11 -29.06
C SER A 575 -5.04 -13.75 -28.61
N THR A 576 -5.72 -12.66 -28.94
CA THR A 576 -5.23 -11.27 -28.69
C THR A 576 -6.35 -10.29 -28.37
N SER A 577 -7.57 -10.58 -28.79
CA SER A 577 -8.70 -9.65 -28.71
C SER A 577 -9.17 -9.43 -27.28
N HIS A 578 -9.34 -8.18 -26.88
CA HIS A 578 -9.97 -7.83 -25.61
C HIS A 578 -10.60 -6.44 -25.67
N LEU A 579 -11.51 -6.17 -24.72
CA LEU A 579 -12.00 -4.81 -24.46
C LEU A 579 -11.23 -4.25 -23.27
N ALA A 580 -10.72 -3.03 -23.37
CA ALA A 580 -10.13 -2.30 -22.25
C ALA A 580 -11.08 -1.21 -21.73
N LEU A 581 -11.31 -1.18 -20.43
CA LEU A 581 -12.17 -0.21 -19.74
C LEU A 581 -11.33 0.82 -18.96
N SER A 582 -11.94 1.95 -18.61
CA SER A 582 -11.29 3.04 -17.86
C SER A 582 -10.74 2.61 -16.48
N LYS A 583 -9.78 3.38 -15.95
CA LYS A 583 -9.32 3.26 -14.55
C LYS A 583 -10.48 3.47 -13.56
N GLY A 584 -10.48 2.70 -12.48
CA GLY A 584 -11.43 2.82 -11.37
C GLY A 584 -12.86 2.35 -11.67
N VAL A 585 -13.07 1.45 -12.64
CA VAL A 585 -14.42 1.02 -13.06
C VAL A 585 -15.23 0.25 -11.99
N VAL A 586 -14.58 -0.15 -10.89
CA VAL A 586 -15.22 -0.79 -9.71
C VAL A 586 -14.83 -0.15 -8.36
N GLU A 587 -14.16 1.01 -8.37
CA GLU A 587 -13.50 1.54 -7.16
C GLU A 587 -14.47 2.07 -6.08
N ASP A 588 -15.72 2.36 -6.45
CA ASP A 588 -16.79 2.87 -5.57
C ASP A 588 -17.78 1.77 -5.11
N LEU A 589 -17.58 0.53 -5.56
CA LEU A 589 -18.53 -0.56 -5.36
C LEU A 589 -18.31 -1.31 -4.04
N GLY A 590 -19.30 -1.25 -3.15
CA GLY A 590 -19.45 -2.11 -1.97
C GLY A 590 -20.39 -3.27 -2.27
N ASP A 591 -21.67 -3.13 -1.92
CA ASP A 591 -22.74 -3.93 -2.53
C ASP A 591 -22.74 -3.68 -4.06
N PHE A 592 -22.84 -4.73 -4.89
CA PHE A 592 -22.79 -4.58 -6.35
C PHE A 592 -23.59 -5.63 -7.13
N THR A 593 -23.84 -5.34 -8.41
CA THR A 593 -24.21 -6.34 -9.44
C THR A 593 -23.41 -6.11 -10.73
N ILE A 594 -22.80 -7.17 -11.28
CA ILE A 594 -22.27 -7.19 -12.66
C ILE A 594 -23.08 -8.23 -13.45
N ALA A 595 -23.58 -7.88 -14.63
CA ALA A 595 -24.36 -8.78 -15.49
C ALA A 595 -24.03 -8.57 -16.96
N LEU A 596 -24.03 -9.65 -17.76
CA LEU A 596 -23.86 -9.59 -19.21
C LEU A 596 -24.33 -10.87 -19.92
N TRP A 597 -24.52 -10.78 -21.23
CA TRP A 597 -24.71 -11.93 -22.11
C TRP A 597 -23.40 -12.40 -22.71
N VAL A 598 -23.18 -13.72 -22.71
CA VAL A 598 -21.96 -14.37 -23.19
C VAL A 598 -22.34 -15.50 -24.15
N TYR A 599 -21.65 -15.58 -25.30
CA TYR A 599 -21.66 -16.75 -26.18
C TYR A 599 -20.24 -17.32 -26.20
N TRP A 600 -20.06 -18.55 -25.74
CA TRP A 600 -18.71 -19.12 -25.58
C TRP A 600 -18.45 -20.20 -26.65
N ASN A 601 -17.41 -20.03 -27.46
CA ASN A 601 -17.19 -20.90 -28.63
C ASN A 601 -16.54 -22.24 -28.27
N THR A 602 -15.67 -22.30 -27.25
CA THR A 602 -14.84 -23.48 -26.95
C THR A 602 -14.48 -23.51 -25.48
N ALA A 603 -14.56 -24.69 -24.85
CA ALA A 603 -14.53 -24.86 -23.39
C ALA A 603 -13.11 -24.76 -22.76
N VAL A 604 -12.36 -23.71 -23.08
CA VAL A 604 -10.96 -23.49 -22.66
C VAL A 604 -10.87 -23.13 -21.18
N THR A 605 -10.08 -23.90 -20.41
CA THR A 605 -9.82 -23.62 -18.99
C THR A 605 -9.11 -22.28 -18.79
N ASN A 606 -9.45 -21.58 -17.70
CA ASN A 606 -8.85 -20.30 -17.26
C ASN A 606 -8.95 -19.11 -18.23
N THR A 607 -9.73 -19.17 -19.32
CA THR A 607 -10.11 -17.91 -19.99
C THR A 607 -10.92 -17.00 -19.07
N ARG A 608 -10.99 -15.70 -19.34
CA ARG A 608 -11.81 -14.75 -18.56
C ARG A 608 -12.97 -14.20 -19.38
N ILE A 609 -14.13 -14.02 -18.75
CA ILE A 609 -15.22 -13.18 -19.27
C ILE A 609 -14.89 -11.72 -18.97
N PHE A 610 -14.66 -11.41 -17.70
CA PHE A 610 -14.03 -10.17 -17.24
C PHE A 610 -12.91 -10.48 -16.25
N ASP A 611 -11.92 -9.58 -16.19
CA ASP A 611 -10.85 -9.55 -15.21
C ASP A 611 -10.54 -8.06 -14.92
N PHE A 612 -10.83 -7.60 -13.70
CA PHE A 612 -10.73 -6.19 -13.29
C PHE A 612 -9.77 -6.07 -12.11
N GLY A 613 -8.64 -5.41 -12.29
CA GLY A 613 -7.59 -5.36 -11.27
C GLY A 613 -6.46 -4.37 -11.55
N SER A 614 -5.33 -4.63 -10.92
CA SER A 614 -4.08 -3.85 -11.10
C SER A 614 -2.87 -4.73 -11.44
N SER A 615 -2.98 -6.04 -11.24
CA SER A 615 -1.90 -7.02 -11.39
C SER A 615 -2.48 -8.44 -11.35
N ASP A 616 -1.64 -9.47 -11.48
CA ASP A 616 -1.94 -10.87 -11.16
C ASP A 616 -1.96 -11.17 -9.64
N ILE A 617 -2.06 -10.11 -8.83
CA ILE A 617 -1.98 -10.09 -7.37
C ILE A 617 -3.27 -9.52 -6.76
N SER A 618 -3.83 -8.46 -7.35
CA SER A 618 -5.07 -7.81 -6.90
C SER A 618 -6.05 -7.65 -8.06
N TYR A 619 -7.16 -8.40 -8.03
CA TYR A 619 -8.15 -8.52 -9.11
C TYR A 619 -9.49 -9.12 -8.66
N MET A 620 -10.54 -8.88 -9.45
CA MET A 620 -11.80 -9.63 -9.45
C MET A 620 -12.12 -10.12 -10.87
N CYS A 621 -12.54 -11.38 -11.02
CA CYS A 621 -12.73 -11.98 -12.34
C CYS A 621 -13.87 -13.01 -12.40
N LEU A 622 -14.37 -13.26 -13.62
CA LEU A 622 -15.33 -14.31 -13.90
C LEU A 622 -14.76 -15.29 -14.94
N ILE A 623 -14.58 -16.53 -14.51
CA ILE A 623 -13.95 -17.62 -15.26
C ILE A 623 -15.06 -18.59 -15.70
N PRO A 624 -15.31 -18.82 -17.02
CA PRO A 624 -16.37 -19.72 -17.47
C PRO A 624 -16.04 -21.21 -17.20
N ARG A 625 -14.76 -21.53 -17.01
CA ARG A 625 -14.24 -22.83 -16.58
C ARG A 625 -12.90 -22.65 -15.87
N ASP A 626 -12.89 -22.75 -14.55
CA ASP A 626 -11.66 -22.84 -13.75
C ASP A 626 -10.97 -24.21 -13.91
N SER A 627 -9.81 -24.38 -13.27
CA SER A 627 -9.05 -25.62 -13.25
C SER A 627 -9.78 -26.82 -12.62
N ALA A 628 -10.83 -26.57 -11.82
CA ALA A 628 -11.74 -27.58 -11.28
C ALA A 628 -12.96 -27.85 -12.19
N GLY A 629 -13.02 -27.23 -13.37
CA GLY A 629 -14.06 -27.44 -14.37
C GLY A 629 -15.34 -26.62 -14.17
N LYS A 630 -15.30 -25.53 -13.38
CA LYS A 630 -16.50 -24.81 -12.93
C LYS A 630 -16.58 -23.37 -13.44
N LEU A 631 -17.78 -22.87 -13.71
CA LEU A 631 -18.05 -21.44 -13.82
C LEU A 631 -17.85 -20.81 -12.43
N SER A 632 -16.99 -19.81 -12.36
CA SER A 632 -16.37 -19.38 -11.11
C SER A 632 -16.11 -17.88 -11.10
N PHE A 633 -16.72 -17.15 -10.18
CA PHE A 633 -16.26 -15.82 -9.78
C PHE A 633 -15.13 -15.95 -8.77
N ARG A 634 -14.15 -15.03 -8.84
CA ARG A 634 -13.03 -14.89 -7.91
C ARG A 634 -12.77 -13.42 -7.58
N VAL A 635 -12.33 -13.15 -6.36
CA VAL A 635 -11.77 -11.86 -5.96
C VAL A 635 -10.61 -12.08 -4.98
N THR A 636 -9.54 -11.29 -5.12
CA THR A 636 -8.36 -11.31 -4.24
C THR A 636 -7.66 -9.95 -4.23
N GLY A 637 -7.02 -9.63 -3.11
CA GLY A 637 -6.19 -8.45 -2.93
C GLY A 637 -4.75 -8.80 -2.53
N THR A 638 -4.32 -10.06 -2.70
CA THR A 638 -2.98 -10.52 -2.33
C THR A 638 -2.33 -11.39 -3.41
N THR A 639 -2.99 -12.49 -3.81
CA THR A 639 -2.55 -13.48 -4.83
C THR A 639 -3.69 -14.49 -5.05
N TYR A 640 -3.53 -15.43 -5.99
CA TYR A 640 -4.40 -16.61 -6.09
C TYR A 640 -4.54 -17.42 -4.77
N PHE A 641 -3.54 -17.40 -3.87
CA PHE A 641 -3.68 -18.05 -2.55
C PHE A 641 -4.81 -17.41 -1.71
N GLY A 642 -5.02 -16.11 -1.87
CA GLY A 642 -6.04 -15.29 -1.21
C GLY A 642 -7.44 -15.38 -1.82
N GLU A 643 -7.63 -16.09 -2.94
CA GLU A 643 -8.89 -16.07 -3.67
C GLU A 643 -10.11 -16.42 -2.81
N GLN A 644 -11.11 -15.56 -2.88
CA GLN A 644 -12.46 -15.75 -2.38
C GLN A 644 -13.36 -16.08 -3.57
N ALA A 645 -14.20 -17.10 -3.43
CA ALA A 645 -14.77 -17.81 -4.57
C ALA A 645 -16.28 -17.97 -4.49
N ILE A 646 -16.98 -17.71 -5.60
CA ILE A 646 -18.35 -18.18 -5.81
C ILE A 646 -18.28 -19.12 -7.01
N SER A 647 -18.62 -20.40 -6.84
CA SER A 647 -18.45 -21.43 -7.87
C SER A 647 -19.76 -22.16 -8.13
N HIS A 648 -20.05 -22.42 -9.40
CA HIS A 648 -21.08 -23.36 -9.82
C HIS A 648 -20.57 -24.82 -9.70
N THR A 649 -21.44 -25.80 -9.92
CA THR A 649 -21.10 -27.23 -10.01
C THR A 649 -20.58 -27.63 -11.40
N ALA A 650 -20.85 -26.84 -12.43
CA ALA A 650 -20.44 -27.09 -13.82
C ALA A 650 -19.81 -25.85 -14.48
N ALA A 651 -19.16 -26.04 -15.63
CA ALA A 651 -18.68 -24.96 -16.51
C ALA A 651 -19.84 -24.23 -17.19
N LEU A 652 -19.55 -23.05 -17.77
CA LEU A 652 -20.48 -22.35 -18.65
C LEU A 652 -20.74 -23.19 -19.93
N SER A 653 -21.99 -23.22 -20.38
CA SER A 653 -22.35 -23.86 -21.66
C SER A 653 -21.65 -23.18 -22.85
N THR A 654 -21.17 -23.98 -23.79
CA THR A 654 -20.62 -23.51 -25.08
C THR A 654 -21.67 -23.59 -26.18
N GLY A 655 -21.45 -22.88 -27.29
CA GLY A 655 -22.30 -22.94 -28.49
C GLY A 655 -23.67 -22.27 -28.36
N THR A 656 -23.98 -21.66 -27.22
CA THR A 656 -25.24 -20.96 -26.95
C THR A 656 -25.01 -19.63 -26.23
N TRP A 657 -26.00 -18.74 -26.31
CA TRP A 657 -26.04 -17.52 -25.51
C TRP A 657 -26.48 -17.84 -24.08
N VAL A 658 -25.74 -17.33 -23.10
CA VAL A 658 -26.01 -17.49 -21.67
C VAL A 658 -25.95 -16.12 -21.00
N HIS A 659 -26.92 -15.81 -20.14
CA HIS A 659 -26.83 -14.66 -19.25
C HIS A 659 -26.09 -15.06 -17.99
N VAL A 660 -25.05 -14.31 -17.62
CA VAL A 660 -24.33 -14.49 -16.36
C VAL A 660 -24.41 -13.22 -15.53
N ALA A 661 -24.57 -13.37 -14.22
CA ALA A 661 -24.50 -12.25 -13.30
C ALA A 661 -23.82 -12.65 -11.98
N VAL A 662 -23.17 -11.68 -11.34
CA VAL A 662 -22.57 -11.80 -10.01
C VAL A 662 -23.11 -10.66 -9.15
N THR A 663 -23.62 -10.97 -7.97
CA THR A 663 -24.00 -9.98 -6.95
C THR A 663 -23.16 -10.17 -5.69
N LEU A 664 -22.88 -9.07 -4.98
CA LEU A 664 -22.38 -9.09 -3.60
C LEU A 664 -23.27 -8.21 -2.73
N LYS A 665 -23.83 -8.75 -1.64
CA LYS A 665 -24.55 -7.97 -0.62
C LYS A 665 -23.94 -8.19 0.76
N GLY A 666 -23.30 -7.16 1.31
CA GLY A 666 -22.48 -7.27 2.52
C GLY A 666 -21.31 -8.23 2.27
N ARG A 667 -21.45 -9.48 2.74
CA ARG A 667 -20.51 -10.59 2.48
C ARG A 667 -21.10 -11.70 1.59
N LEU A 668 -22.40 -11.66 1.30
CA LEU A 668 -23.08 -12.70 0.52
C LEU A 668 -22.87 -12.48 -0.98
N GLY A 669 -21.92 -13.22 -1.54
CA GLY A 669 -21.74 -13.36 -2.98
C GLY A 669 -22.70 -14.40 -3.56
N THR A 670 -23.35 -14.08 -4.69
CA THR A 670 -24.18 -15.02 -5.46
C THR A 670 -23.86 -14.93 -6.95
N LEU A 671 -23.73 -16.09 -7.58
CA LEU A 671 -23.46 -16.29 -9.01
C LEU A 671 -24.73 -16.83 -9.68
N TYR A 672 -25.09 -16.25 -10.83
CA TYR A 672 -26.30 -16.57 -11.57
C TYR A 672 -26.00 -16.99 -13.01
N VAL A 673 -26.81 -17.93 -13.51
CA VAL A 673 -26.85 -18.35 -14.92
C VAL A 673 -28.32 -18.35 -15.35
N ASN A 674 -28.63 -17.68 -16.47
CA ASN A 674 -29.98 -17.59 -17.05
C ASN A 674 -31.08 -17.26 -16.01
N GLY A 675 -30.82 -16.24 -15.18
CA GLY A 675 -31.75 -15.78 -14.14
C GLY A 675 -31.74 -16.59 -12.83
N VAL A 676 -31.21 -17.81 -12.85
CA VAL A 676 -31.21 -18.74 -11.70
C VAL A 676 -29.91 -18.59 -10.91
N ALA A 677 -29.98 -18.61 -9.58
CA ALA A 677 -28.80 -18.66 -8.71
C ALA A 677 -28.19 -20.07 -8.77
N VAL A 678 -26.89 -20.16 -9.11
CA VAL A 678 -26.20 -21.43 -9.38
C VAL A 678 -24.97 -21.68 -8.50
N GLY A 679 -24.63 -20.72 -7.66
CA GLY A 679 -23.64 -20.83 -6.58
C GLY A 679 -23.70 -19.61 -5.66
N SER A 680 -23.36 -19.77 -4.38
CA SER A 680 -23.28 -18.67 -3.41
C SER A 680 -22.15 -18.90 -2.41
N ASN A 681 -21.71 -17.81 -1.76
CA ASN A 681 -20.74 -17.83 -0.68
C ASN A 681 -21.05 -16.69 0.32
N PRO A 682 -21.30 -16.97 1.61
CA PRO A 682 -21.59 -15.95 2.63
C PRO A 682 -20.34 -15.20 3.14
N ASP A 683 -19.15 -15.61 2.71
CA ASP A 683 -17.85 -15.14 3.20
C ASP A 683 -16.96 -14.53 2.10
N ILE A 684 -17.57 -13.76 1.18
CA ILE A 684 -16.84 -12.81 0.33
C ILE A 684 -16.64 -11.52 1.14
N ASP A 685 -15.51 -11.41 1.83
CA ASP A 685 -15.19 -10.26 2.69
C ASP A 685 -14.44 -9.12 1.98
N LEU A 686 -13.97 -9.36 0.76
CA LEU A 686 -13.27 -8.39 -0.07
C LEU A 686 -14.19 -7.79 -1.15
N ALA A 687 -14.88 -6.70 -0.79
CA ALA A 687 -15.69 -5.92 -1.73
C ALA A 687 -14.80 -5.08 -2.69
N PRO A 688 -15.25 -4.77 -3.94
CA PRO A 688 -14.38 -4.22 -4.97
C PRO A 688 -13.65 -2.91 -4.62
N PHE A 689 -14.24 -2.02 -3.81
CA PHE A 689 -13.57 -0.79 -3.36
C PHE A 689 -12.24 -1.05 -2.62
N GLN A 690 -12.04 -2.25 -2.04
CA GLN A 690 -10.79 -2.65 -1.39
C GLN A 690 -9.64 -2.89 -2.40
N LEU A 691 -9.95 -3.14 -3.68
CA LEU A 691 -8.97 -3.23 -4.76
C LEU A 691 -8.44 -1.83 -5.17
N GLY A 692 -9.07 -0.75 -4.68
CA GLY A 692 -8.74 0.63 -4.99
C GLY A 692 -9.01 0.98 -6.46
N SER A 693 -8.28 1.98 -6.97
CA SER A 693 -8.43 2.44 -8.34
C SER A 693 -7.75 1.48 -9.34
N THR A 694 -8.47 0.43 -9.73
CA THR A 694 -8.01 -0.61 -10.67
C THR A 694 -7.68 -0.01 -12.04
N HIS A 695 -6.57 -0.43 -12.66
CA HIS A 695 -6.07 0.16 -13.92
C HIS A 695 -5.84 -0.85 -15.05
N GLN A 696 -6.11 -2.14 -14.79
CA GLN A 696 -6.11 -3.22 -15.76
C GLN A 696 -7.52 -3.84 -15.73
N ASN A 697 -8.44 -3.24 -16.48
CA ASN A 697 -9.87 -3.60 -16.47
C ASN A 697 -10.27 -4.13 -17.85
N TRP A 698 -10.43 -5.44 -17.98
CA TRP A 698 -10.58 -6.10 -19.28
C TRP A 698 -11.81 -7.00 -19.40
N LEU A 699 -12.38 -7.08 -20.61
CA LEU A 699 -13.19 -8.22 -21.04
C LEU A 699 -12.37 -9.11 -21.97
N GLY A 700 -12.48 -10.43 -21.79
CA GLY A 700 -11.88 -11.43 -22.68
C GLY A 700 -10.38 -11.69 -22.52
N ARG A 701 -9.72 -11.10 -21.52
CA ARG A 701 -8.28 -11.24 -21.20
C ARG A 701 -8.09 -11.44 -19.69
N SER A 702 -7.03 -12.14 -19.28
CA SER A 702 -6.64 -12.24 -17.88
C SER A 702 -5.49 -11.31 -17.47
N GLN A 703 -5.46 -11.00 -16.18
CA GLN A 703 -4.31 -10.46 -15.46
C GLN A 703 -3.07 -11.37 -15.54
N TYR A 704 -3.25 -12.69 -15.63
CA TYR A 704 -2.15 -13.64 -15.82
C TYR A 704 -1.80 -13.73 -17.31
N SER A 705 -0.58 -13.35 -17.69
CA SER A 705 -0.12 -13.36 -19.08
C SER A 705 -0.01 -14.76 -19.72
N GLY A 706 -0.03 -15.83 -18.90
CA GLY A 706 -0.07 -17.22 -19.35
C GLY A 706 -1.47 -17.83 -19.44
N ASP A 707 -2.52 -17.14 -18.97
CA ASP A 707 -3.91 -17.61 -19.12
C ASP A 707 -4.45 -17.26 -20.52
N PRO A 708 -5.28 -18.12 -21.14
CA PRO A 708 -5.73 -17.93 -22.52
C PRO A 708 -6.78 -16.82 -22.69
N TYR A 709 -6.79 -16.20 -23.87
CA TYR A 709 -7.79 -15.21 -24.26
C TYR A 709 -9.15 -15.85 -24.58
N PHE A 710 -10.23 -15.07 -24.45
CA PHE A 710 -11.59 -15.53 -24.70
C PHE A 710 -11.89 -15.71 -26.18
N ASN A 711 -12.53 -16.83 -26.51
CA ASN A 711 -13.02 -17.16 -27.85
C ASN A 711 -14.56 -17.21 -27.80
N GLY A 712 -15.24 -16.24 -28.40
CA GLY A 712 -16.68 -16.10 -28.25
C GLY A 712 -17.21 -14.70 -28.57
N LYS A 713 -18.37 -14.37 -28.00
CA LYS A 713 -19.04 -13.08 -28.13
C LYS A 713 -19.56 -12.60 -26.78
N MET A 714 -19.69 -11.28 -26.59
CA MET A 714 -20.36 -10.69 -25.43
C MET A 714 -21.31 -9.56 -25.86
N GLN A 715 -22.40 -9.38 -25.11
CA GLN A 715 -23.42 -8.36 -25.37
C GLN A 715 -23.98 -7.81 -24.05
N ASP A 716 -24.39 -6.54 -24.03
CA ASP A 716 -25.21 -5.94 -22.95
C ASP A 716 -24.59 -6.09 -21.54
N LEU A 717 -23.33 -5.66 -21.38
CA LEU A 717 -22.65 -5.57 -20.08
C LEU A 717 -23.20 -4.40 -19.27
N ARG A 718 -23.60 -4.66 -18.03
CA ARG A 718 -24.01 -3.65 -17.07
C ARG A 718 -23.35 -3.85 -15.72
N ILE A 719 -22.92 -2.75 -15.10
CA ILE A 719 -22.39 -2.71 -13.74
C ILE A 719 -23.29 -1.78 -12.91
N TYR A 720 -23.72 -2.27 -11.76
CA TYR A 720 -24.57 -1.57 -10.81
C TYR A 720 -23.92 -1.47 -9.44
N SER A 721 -24.04 -0.30 -8.80
CA SER A 721 -23.90 -0.17 -7.35
C SER A 721 -25.19 -0.67 -6.70
N GLY A 722 -25.06 -1.55 -5.71
CA GLY A 722 -26.15 -2.30 -5.09
C GLY A 722 -26.41 -3.67 -5.72
N ALA A 723 -26.86 -4.61 -4.87
CA ALA A 723 -27.12 -6.00 -5.23
C ALA A 723 -28.60 -6.24 -5.59
N PHE A 724 -28.86 -6.72 -6.80
CA PHE A 724 -30.20 -7.15 -7.20
C PHE A 724 -30.64 -8.45 -6.49
N SER A 725 -31.95 -8.60 -6.29
CA SER A 725 -32.58 -9.87 -5.90
C SER A 725 -32.58 -10.86 -7.07
N SER A 726 -32.71 -12.17 -6.79
CA SER A 726 -32.85 -13.20 -7.83
C SER A 726 -34.02 -12.92 -8.79
N SER A 727 -35.12 -12.33 -8.30
CA SER A 727 -36.24 -11.90 -9.14
C SER A 727 -35.88 -10.75 -10.09
N ALA A 728 -35.08 -9.78 -9.63
CA ALA A 728 -34.60 -8.69 -10.47
C ALA A 728 -33.52 -9.17 -11.47
N ILE A 729 -32.67 -10.13 -11.10
CA ILE A 729 -31.75 -10.81 -12.05
C ILE A 729 -32.53 -11.58 -13.12
N GLY A 730 -33.64 -12.21 -12.77
CA GLY A 730 -34.56 -12.83 -13.74
C GLY A 730 -35.16 -11.82 -14.72
N ALA A 731 -35.67 -10.68 -14.22
CA ALA A 731 -36.18 -9.59 -15.05
C ALA A 731 -35.09 -8.96 -15.93
N LEU A 732 -33.87 -8.79 -15.42
CA LEU A 732 -32.72 -8.26 -16.14
C LEU A 732 -32.35 -9.14 -17.36
N MET A 733 -32.47 -10.47 -17.23
CA MET A 733 -32.30 -11.41 -18.33
C MET A 733 -33.37 -11.27 -19.42
N THR A 734 -34.66 -11.17 -19.03
CA THR A 734 -35.78 -11.09 -19.98
C THR A 734 -35.90 -9.71 -20.64
N GLY A 735 -35.52 -8.65 -19.93
CA GLY A 735 -35.47 -7.27 -20.39
C GLY A 735 -36.49 -6.35 -19.72
N LEU A 736 -36.02 -5.12 -19.47
CA LEU A 736 -36.74 -3.93 -18.97
C LEU A 736 -37.03 -3.90 -17.45
N PRO A 737 -37.17 -2.72 -16.78
CA PRO A 737 -37.43 -1.36 -17.31
C PRO A 737 -36.37 -0.71 -18.21
N GLU A 738 -36.75 0.41 -18.83
CA GLU A 738 -35.98 1.18 -19.82
C GLU A 738 -34.51 1.47 -19.44
N ARG A 739 -33.70 1.79 -20.45
CA ARG A 739 -32.38 2.44 -20.28
C ARG A 739 -32.50 3.91 -19.87
N THR A 740 -33.47 4.26 -19.01
CA THR A 740 -33.65 5.63 -18.51
C THR A 740 -32.63 5.95 -17.44
N CYS A 741 -31.47 6.44 -17.87
CA CYS A 741 -30.52 7.13 -17.00
C CYS A 741 -31.17 8.41 -16.48
N THR A 742 -31.76 8.37 -15.29
CA THR A 742 -32.48 9.49 -14.64
C THR A 742 -31.54 10.53 -14.03
N GLU A 743 -30.60 11.02 -14.84
CA GLU A 743 -29.90 12.28 -14.56
C GLU A 743 -30.54 13.42 -15.33
N THR A 744 -31.21 14.32 -14.61
CA THR A 744 -31.63 15.62 -15.12
C THR A 744 -30.38 16.47 -15.35
N ARG A 745 -29.78 16.34 -16.55
CA ARG A 745 -28.57 17.07 -16.95
C ARG A 745 -28.79 18.58 -16.74
N VAL A 746 -28.18 19.15 -15.71
CA VAL A 746 -28.01 20.60 -15.60
C VAL A 746 -27.16 21.02 -16.81
N PRO A 747 -27.65 21.89 -17.71
CA PRO A 747 -26.84 22.33 -18.84
C PRO A 747 -25.62 23.08 -18.32
N ALA A 748 -24.44 22.68 -18.78
CA ALA A 748 -23.26 23.52 -18.61
C ALA A 748 -23.55 24.86 -19.30
N GLN A 749 -23.56 25.95 -18.53
CA GLN A 749 -23.79 27.28 -19.12
C GLN A 749 -22.62 27.60 -20.03
N THR A 750 -22.86 27.61 -21.34
CA THR A 750 -21.92 28.10 -22.34
C THR A 750 -21.73 29.59 -22.16
N THR A 751 -20.78 29.97 -21.31
CA THR A 751 -20.28 31.33 -21.19
C THR A 751 -19.53 31.68 -22.47
N ALA A 752 -20.28 32.21 -23.44
CA ALA A 752 -19.71 32.73 -24.68
C ALA A 752 -18.71 33.84 -24.33
N ARG A 753 -17.41 33.50 -24.39
CA ARG A 753 -16.35 34.51 -24.31
C ARG A 753 -16.53 35.43 -25.52
N LYS A 754 -16.81 36.71 -25.28
CA LYS A 754 -16.62 37.72 -26.31
C LYS A 754 -15.14 37.78 -26.66
N ASP A 755 -14.82 37.75 -27.94
CA ASP A 755 -13.46 37.90 -28.42
C ASP A 755 -12.88 39.24 -27.97
N LEU A 756 -11.70 39.20 -27.35
CA LEU A 756 -10.85 40.37 -27.18
C LEU A 756 -9.88 40.40 -28.35
N THR A 757 -10.01 41.42 -29.20
CA THR A 757 -9.16 41.62 -30.36
C THR A 757 -7.70 41.87 -29.92
N PRO A 758 -6.71 41.16 -30.49
CA PRO A 758 -5.31 41.42 -30.18
C PRO A 758 -4.88 42.77 -30.75
N SER A 759 -4.34 43.63 -29.89
CA SER A 759 -3.62 44.83 -30.38
C SER A 759 -2.30 44.39 -31.03
N PRO A 760 -1.96 44.86 -32.24
CA PRO A 760 -0.79 44.40 -32.97
C PRO A 760 0.52 44.86 -32.30
N SER A 761 1.52 43.99 -32.35
CA SER A 761 2.87 44.26 -31.84
C SER A 761 3.60 45.30 -32.70
N ARG A 762 4.43 46.13 -32.05
CA ARG A 762 5.35 47.03 -32.76
C ARG A 762 6.55 46.24 -33.28
N CYS A 763 6.67 46.11 -34.59
CA CYS A 763 7.96 45.98 -35.26
C CYS A 763 8.30 47.34 -35.90
N ALA A 764 9.56 47.75 -35.82
CA ALA A 764 10.03 49.03 -36.35
C ALA A 764 11.04 48.81 -37.48
N GLY A 765 10.98 49.63 -38.54
CA GLY A 765 12.09 49.77 -39.48
C GLY A 765 11.73 49.99 -40.95
N GLY A 766 11.80 51.25 -41.40
CA GLY A 766 12.54 51.58 -42.63
C GLY A 766 11.75 51.87 -43.92
N SER A 767 11.76 53.16 -44.30
CA SER A 767 11.55 53.71 -45.67
C SER A 767 10.21 53.45 -46.38
N GLY A 768 9.72 54.34 -47.25
CA GLY A 768 10.19 55.70 -47.58
C GLY A 768 9.47 56.23 -48.83
N GLY A 769 9.34 57.55 -48.96
CA GLY A 769 8.55 58.23 -50.00
C GLY A 769 7.60 59.24 -49.40
#